data_AF-A0A520QBJ1-F1
#
_entry.id   AF-A0A520QBJ1-F1
#
_cell.length_a   1.000
_cell.length_b   1.000
_cell.length_c   1.000
_cell.angle_alpha   90.00
_cell.angle_beta   90.00
_cell.angle_gamma   90.00
#
_symmetry.space_group_name_H-M   'P 1'
#
loop_
_entity.id
_entity.type
_entity.pdbx_description
1 polymer ?
#
loop_
_entity_poly.entity_id
_entity_poly.type
_entity_poly.pdbx_seq_one_letter_code
_entity_poly.pdbx_strand_id
1 'polypeptide(L)'
;MITTPEVPSILVGLGTFGAKVVRRVLDERAEALGRGGADDDDALLSSIVVERAPRPDAVAAKVIEEARSLLAHPRLVRARDRRSAEGLTRLHIFVVANLADDARESLGEVLAHVERRLLRELSPIFESFRTGAERNLVVLPLLAMPHPAAHPDGEALIATVRALSRQLAARPARARAVPQLFLIEDVAEFSVLGDAELSQCVRNFLTLLLYSLSSVGPVAQLLYGDAPEEPLATFVCAVSELPRRALTTYATDAICLEVCDAVLEREGDDVSLPEIDALEEVELAAFDEPRDADRDVLELLNRYYPEVRRDPEPRWWERAEALRDRYGPDPGDPSRDDAQPAPEPPVGWALTRMREIEKSWRMLQRRRFDDAIGGERERIAKDRDATLAGIRRRVDEALWSDPDPDAFRRAGLLLQRMERAVSLRLEDAIRDRDAALPVPPPSFETFRDAHAGFMDAARRKPDLARVVFYGLLFTAAGVLFAPIVLRAIAEALSIEPSAWQSPWLRERGWLTALVVSGAGVGAFLGLHHRKAHLAVRDAFHDMFDALTNTVTGLRDSVLEYFASRLRLAREVARVEALLAVRSAIAADAERLTLVDRAARRARSHLLESLRAVRVERDAEGRLDPSGLFGQGEEALVESMLPPEAKEHLASLLPVSMRDGRVRDTLFALARDQRYRHRWREEVPFTSLAALRGAAWSHAEPAAMWDPLEMPESADATTRALAGFARRQARSLHVALNVSGHDMRDASGTTVA
;
A
#
# COMPACT_ATOMS: atom_id res chain seq x y z
N MET A 1 38.20 -6.01 0.22
CA MET A 1 38.06 -5.79 -1.24
C MET A 1 39.40 -5.33 -1.77
N ILE A 2 40.13 -6.21 -2.48
CA ILE A 2 41.29 -5.80 -3.29
C ILE A 2 40.78 -5.79 -4.74
N THR A 3 40.42 -4.61 -5.25
CA THR A 3 39.73 -4.45 -6.54
C THR A 3 40.65 -4.10 -7.70
N THR A 4 41.91 -3.75 -7.40
CA THR A 4 42.92 -3.35 -8.38
C THR A 4 44.06 -4.36 -8.41
N PRO A 5 44.48 -4.84 -9.59
CA PRO A 5 45.66 -5.70 -9.66
C PRO A 5 46.89 -4.94 -9.16
N GLU A 6 47.72 -5.59 -8.36
CA GLU A 6 48.88 -4.96 -7.71
C GLU A 6 49.97 -4.58 -8.73
N VAL A 7 49.99 -5.26 -9.87
CA VAL A 7 51.00 -5.15 -10.94
C VAL A 7 50.32 -5.11 -12.32
N PRO A 8 50.78 -4.28 -13.27
CA PRO A 8 50.34 -4.32 -14.67
C PRO A 8 50.39 -5.76 -15.22
N SER A 9 49.25 -6.26 -15.70
CA SER A 9 49.09 -7.67 -16.05
C SER A 9 48.42 -7.86 -17.41
N ILE A 10 48.88 -8.84 -18.18
CA ILE A 10 48.26 -9.27 -19.45
C ILE A 10 47.82 -10.72 -19.33
N LEU A 11 46.54 -10.99 -19.57
CA LEU A 11 45.97 -12.33 -19.59
C LEU A 11 45.92 -12.85 -21.03
N VAL A 12 46.60 -13.96 -21.32
CA VAL A 12 46.62 -14.60 -22.63
C VAL A 12 45.94 -15.96 -22.53
N GLY A 13 44.69 -16.06 -23.00
CA GLY A 13 43.93 -17.31 -23.05
C GLY A 13 44.11 -17.99 -24.40
N LEU A 14 44.76 -19.16 -24.42
CA LEU A 14 44.97 -19.97 -25.63
C LEU A 14 44.05 -21.19 -25.63
N GLY A 15 43.43 -21.48 -26.77
CA GLY A 15 42.47 -22.57 -26.92
C GLY A 15 41.12 -22.27 -26.26
N THR A 16 40.24 -23.26 -26.27
CA THR A 16 38.89 -23.16 -25.70
C THR A 16 38.93 -23.04 -24.18
N PHE A 17 39.80 -23.80 -23.53
CA PHE A 17 39.94 -23.79 -22.08
C PHE A 17 40.50 -22.45 -21.58
N GLY A 18 41.60 -21.98 -22.17
CA GLY A 18 42.23 -20.71 -21.78
C GLY A 18 41.31 -19.51 -22.00
N ALA A 19 40.55 -19.51 -23.09
CA ALA A 19 39.55 -18.48 -23.37
C ALA A 19 38.44 -18.43 -22.31
N LYS A 20 37.92 -19.60 -21.90
CA LYS A 20 36.88 -19.74 -20.87
C LYS A 20 37.34 -19.19 -19.52
N VAL A 21 38.55 -19.57 -19.08
CA VAL A 21 39.13 -19.10 -17.81
C VAL A 21 39.32 -17.58 -17.81
N VAL A 22 39.95 -17.02 -18.86
CA VAL A 22 40.24 -15.57 -18.92
C VAL A 22 38.95 -14.74 -18.96
N ARG A 23 37.95 -15.13 -19.76
CA ARG A 23 36.64 -14.44 -19.77
C ARG A 23 35.99 -14.43 -18.41
N ARG A 24 36.02 -15.56 -17.71
CA ARG A 24 35.39 -15.68 -16.39
C ARG A 24 36.02 -14.73 -15.36
N VAL A 25 37.35 -14.58 -15.35
CA VAL A 25 38.05 -13.60 -14.49
C VAL A 25 37.61 -12.16 -14.80
N LEU A 26 37.44 -11.83 -16.08
CA LEU A 26 37.00 -10.49 -16.49
C LEU A 26 35.55 -10.20 -16.08
N ASP A 27 34.65 -11.19 -16.21
CA ASP A 27 33.25 -11.06 -15.79
C ASP A 27 33.13 -10.86 -14.29
N GLU A 28 33.86 -11.64 -13.48
CA GLU A 28 33.89 -11.52 -12.01
C GLU A 28 34.42 -10.15 -11.57
N ARG A 29 35.44 -9.64 -12.27
CA ARG A 29 35.94 -8.28 -12.04
C ARG A 29 34.88 -7.23 -12.36
N ALA A 30 34.17 -7.35 -13.49
CA ALA A 30 33.12 -6.42 -13.87
C ALA A 30 31.96 -6.40 -12.84
N GLU A 31 31.57 -7.57 -12.33
CA GLU A 31 30.57 -7.68 -11.26
C GLU A 31 31.02 -7.03 -9.95
N ALA A 32 32.30 -7.18 -9.58
CA ALA A 32 32.87 -6.55 -8.39
C ALA A 32 32.91 -5.01 -8.50
N LEU A 33 33.26 -4.48 -9.67
CA LEU A 33 33.31 -3.03 -9.95
C LEU A 33 31.92 -2.39 -10.01
N GLY A 34 30.90 -3.10 -10.54
CA GLY A 34 29.52 -2.62 -10.58
C GLY A 34 28.89 -2.35 -9.20
N ARG A 35 29.50 -2.86 -8.12
CA ARG A 35 29.11 -2.60 -6.73
C ARG A 35 29.86 -1.44 -6.06
N GLY A 36 30.94 -0.93 -6.68
CA GLY A 36 31.87 0.03 -6.06
C GLY A 36 31.99 1.40 -6.71
N GLY A 37 31.36 1.62 -7.87
CA GLY A 37 31.56 2.84 -8.67
C GLY A 37 32.83 2.74 -9.52
N ALA A 38 32.72 3.10 -10.79
CA ALA A 38 33.83 3.04 -11.75
C ALA A 38 34.77 4.23 -11.53
N ASP A 39 35.78 4.05 -10.69
CA ASP A 39 36.93 4.96 -10.63
C ASP A 39 37.97 4.60 -11.70
N ASP A 40 38.79 5.59 -12.07
CA ASP A 40 39.89 5.61 -13.07
C ASP A 40 40.99 4.50 -12.91
N ASP A 41 40.78 3.54 -12.01
CA ASP A 41 41.68 2.42 -11.65
C ASP A 41 41.57 1.21 -12.60
N ASP A 42 40.79 1.34 -13.67
CA ASP A 42 40.44 0.25 -14.58
C ASP A 42 41.59 -0.25 -15.50
N ALA A 43 42.70 0.48 -15.56
CA ALA A 43 43.64 0.42 -16.68
C ALA A 43 44.90 -0.45 -16.50
N LEU A 44 45.00 -1.28 -15.44
CA LEU A 44 46.20 -2.10 -15.15
C LEU A 44 46.11 -3.57 -15.60
N LEU A 45 45.03 -3.98 -16.27
CA LEU A 45 44.85 -5.33 -16.78
C LEU A 45 44.43 -5.28 -18.25
N SER A 46 45.11 -6.04 -19.11
CA SER A 46 44.68 -6.28 -20.50
C SER A 46 44.46 -7.78 -20.73
N SER A 47 43.70 -8.13 -21.77
CA SER A 47 43.42 -9.52 -22.12
C SER A 47 43.52 -9.79 -23.62
N ILE A 48 44.01 -10.99 -23.95
CA ILE A 48 44.17 -11.52 -25.30
C ILE A 48 43.61 -12.92 -25.31
N VAL A 49 42.52 -13.13 -26.04
CA VAL A 49 41.87 -14.44 -26.16
C VAL A 49 42.03 -14.96 -27.59
N VAL A 50 42.54 -16.19 -27.73
CA VAL A 50 42.77 -16.86 -29.02
C VAL A 50 42.23 -18.29 -28.93
N GLU A 51 41.00 -18.50 -29.42
CA GLU A 51 40.28 -19.78 -29.30
C GLU A 51 40.74 -20.88 -30.25
N ARG A 52 41.43 -20.53 -31.35
CA ARG A 52 41.87 -21.47 -32.40
C ARG A 52 43.37 -21.37 -32.63
N ALA A 53 44.00 -22.43 -33.13
CA ALA A 53 45.43 -22.59 -33.44
C ALA A 53 46.19 -21.25 -33.52
N PRO A 54 46.88 -20.84 -32.42
CA PRO A 54 47.45 -19.50 -32.32
C PRO A 54 48.65 -19.36 -33.25
N ARG A 55 48.70 -18.26 -34.02
CA ARG A 55 49.88 -17.89 -34.80
C ARG A 55 50.90 -17.23 -33.86
N PRO A 56 52.10 -17.82 -33.62
CA PRO A 56 53.05 -17.33 -32.63
C PRO A 56 53.42 -15.85 -32.79
N ASP A 57 53.62 -15.40 -34.03
CA ASP A 57 53.96 -14.02 -34.34
C ASP A 57 52.80 -13.04 -34.10
N ALA A 58 51.56 -13.45 -34.32
CA ALA A 58 50.41 -12.58 -34.08
C ALA A 58 50.18 -12.38 -32.58
N VAL A 59 50.31 -13.45 -31.79
CA VAL A 59 50.19 -13.39 -30.33
C VAL A 59 51.29 -12.51 -29.74
N ALA A 60 52.55 -12.72 -30.14
CA ALA A 60 53.67 -11.91 -29.66
C ALA A 60 53.54 -10.43 -30.05
N ALA A 61 52.92 -10.11 -31.21
CA ALA A 61 52.66 -8.72 -31.60
C ALA A 61 51.65 -8.05 -30.70
N LYS A 62 50.52 -8.72 -30.47
CA LYS A 62 49.46 -8.20 -29.63
C LYS A 62 49.91 -8.05 -28.17
N VAL A 63 50.67 -9.02 -27.64
CA VAL A 63 51.24 -8.91 -26.28
C VAL A 63 52.13 -7.68 -26.13
N ILE A 64 52.95 -7.35 -27.12
CA ILE A 64 53.80 -6.14 -27.09
C ILE A 64 52.97 -4.87 -27.18
N GLU A 65 51.97 -4.83 -28.05
CA GLU A 65 51.07 -3.69 -28.20
C GLU A 65 50.35 -3.38 -26.88
N GLU A 66 49.77 -4.41 -26.25
CA GLU A 66 49.11 -4.30 -24.95
C GLU A 66 50.10 -3.94 -23.84
N ALA A 67 51.30 -4.52 -23.82
CA ALA A 67 52.34 -4.18 -22.84
C ALA A 67 52.74 -2.70 -22.94
N ARG A 68 52.89 -2.17 -24.15
CA ARG A 68 53.18 -0.74 -24.36
C ARG A 68 52.03 0.14 -23.91
N SER A 69 50.79 -0.25 -24.22
CA SER A 69 49.57 0.47 -23.79
C SER A 69 49.49 0.54 -22.25
N LEU A 70 49.63 -0.59 -21.57
CA LEU A 70 49.61 -0.67 -20.11
C LEU A 70 50.74 0.14 -19.48
N LEU A 71 51.99 0.00 -19.96
CA LEU A 71 53.14 0.73 -19.42
C LEU A 71 53.10 2.25 -19.70
N ALA A 72 52.39 2.69 -20.75
CA ALA A 72 52.18 4.10 -21.07
C ALA A 72 51.09 4.77 -20.21
N HIS A 73 50.43 4.04 -19.32
CA HIS A 73 49.34 4.56 -18.52
C HIS A 73 49.81 5.73 -17.61
N PRO A 74 49.08 6.88 -17.56
CA PRO A 74 49.54 8.09 -16.85
C PRO A 74 49.87 7.89 -15.37
N ARG A 75 49.20 6.96 -14.69
CA ARG A 75 49.47 6.60 -13.29
C ARG A 75 50.86 5.95 -13.12
N LEU A 76 51.23 5.02 -14.01
CA LEU A 76 52.53 4.34 -13.96
C LEU A 76 53.67 5.29 -14.33
N VAL A 77 53.44 6.18 -15.31
CA VAL A 77 54.41 7.22 -15.69
C VAL A 77 54.71 8.16 -14.51
N ARG A 78 53.67 8.66 -13.84
CA ARG A 78 53.82 9.54 -12.66
C ARG A 78 54.50 8.84 -11.47
N ALA A 79 54.28 7.54 -11.31
CA ALA A 79 54.89 6.77 -10.24
C ALA A 79 56.35 6.41 -10.53
N ARG A 80 56.69 6.08 -11.79
CA ARG A 80 58.06 5.86 -12.26
C ARG A 80 58.96 7.08 -12.02
N ASP A 81 58.41 8.28 -12.16
CA ASP A 81 59.14 9.53 -11.98
C ASP A 81 59.37 9.88 -10.48
N ARG A 82 58.72 9.16 -9.53
CA ARG A 82 58.98 9.25 -8.09
C ARG A 82 60.06 8.22 -7.69
N ARG A 83 61.19 8.71 -7.16
CA ARG A 83 62.42 7.95 -6.83
C ARG A 83 62.30 6.81 -5.78
N SER A 84 61.13 6.29 -5.42
CA SER A 84 60.99 5.51 -4.17
C SER A 84 60.01 4.32 -4.15
N ALA A 85 59.45 3.85 -5.27
CA ALA A 85 58.56 2.67 -5.25
C ALA A 85 59.05 1.55 -6.18
N GLU A 86 59.74 0.55 -5.60
CA GLU A 86 60.31 -0.61 -6.32
C GLU A 86 59.26 -1.56 -6.97
N GLY A 87 57.97 -1.42 -6.63
CA GLY A 87 56.90 -2.31 -7.11
C GLY A 87 56.28 -1.94 -8.47
N LEU A 88 56.45 -0.71 -8.95
CA LEU A 88 55.65 -0.18 -10.09
C LEU A 88 56.35 -0.29 -11.45
N THR A 89 57.50 -0.94 -11.50
CA THR A 89 58.20 -1.33 -12.74
C THR A 89 58.11 -2.83 -12.97
N ARG A 90 56.97 -3.47 -12.65
CA ARG A 90 56.74 -4.88 -12.90
C ARG A 90 55.68 -5.10 -13.99
N LEU A 91 55.84 -6.13 -14.82
CA LEU A 91 54.86 -6.56 -15.83
C LEU A 91 54.71 -8.09 -15.76
N HIS A 92 53.49 -8.55 -15.55
CA HIS A 92 53.15 -9.97 -15.54
C HIS A 92 52.35 -10.35 -16.79
N ILE A 93 52.71 -11.47 -17.40
CA ILE A 93 52.02 -12.01 -18.57
C ILE A 93 51.60 -13.44 -18.24
N PHE A 94 50.32 -13.66 -18.03
CA PHE A 94 49.76 -14.97 -17.71
C PHE A 94 49.34 -15.66 -18.99
N VAL A 95 49.90 -16.82 -19.29
CA VAL A 95 49.54 -17.62 -20.47
C VAL A 95 48.75 -18.84 -20.00
N VAL A 96 47.44 -18.85 -20.23
CA VAL A 96 46.55 -19.93 -19.79
C VAL A 96 46.23 -20.84 -20.97
N ALA A 97 46.50 -22.14 -20.83
CA ALA A 97 46.22 -23.13 -21.86
C ALA A 97 45.93 -24.52 -21.25
N ASN A 98 45.21 -25.36 -21.99
CA ASN A 98 45.10 -26.78 -21.70
C ASN A 98 45.91 -27.57 -22.75
N LEU A 99 46.72 -28.53 -22.31
CA LEU A 99 47.48 -29.41 -23.19
C LEU A 99 46.61 -30.40 -23.96
N ALA A 100 45.34 -30.59 -23.57
CA ALA A 100 44.35 -31.33 -24.35
C ALA A 100 43.87 -30.58 -25.61
N ASP A 101 43.97 -29.24 -25.62
CA ASP A 101 43.48 -28.41 -26.73
C ASP A 101 44.48 -28.36 -27.89
N ASP A 102 43.99 -28.08 -29.11
CA ASP A 102 44.81 -27.89 -30.32
C ASP A 102 45.93 -26.83 -30.16
N ALA A 103 45.79 -25.92 -29.20
CA ALA A 103 46.81 -24.93 -28.88
C ALA A 103 48.15 -25.56 -28.44
N ARG A 104 48.14 -26.81 -27.95
CA ARG A 104 49.31 -27.60 -27.53
C ARG A 104 50.45 -27.53 -28.54
N GLU A 105 50.16 -27.75 -29.82
CA GLU A 105 51.18 -27.89 -30.89
C GLU A 105 52.02 -26.61 -31.08
N SER A 106 51.37 -25.46 -30.86
CA SER A 106 51.96 -24.13 -31.07
C SER A 106 52.47 -23.46 -29.79
N LEU A 107 52.16 -24.02 -28.61
CA LEU A 107 52.42 -23.40 -27.30
C LEU A 107 53.91 -23.08 -27.08
N GLY A 108 54.80 -24.02 -27.42
CA GLY A 108 56.25 -23.82 -27.28
C GLY A 108 56.79 -22.71 -28.16
N GLU A 109 56.26 -22.58 -29.38
CA GLU A 109 56.63 -21.50 -30.30
C GLU A 109 56.06 -20.16 -29.85
N VAL A 110 54.81 -20.12 -29.35
CA VAL A 110 54.18 -18.92 -28.80
C VAL A 110 55.00 -18.39 -27.63
N LEU A 111 55.32 -19.22 -26.65
CA LEU A 111 56.15 -18.82 -25.49
C LEU A 111 57.52 -18.30 -25.94
N ALA A 112 58.16 -18.97 -26.90
CA ALA A 112 59.46 -18.52 -27.44
C ALA A 112 59.39 -17.18 -28.18
N HIS A 113 58.35 -16.94 -28.98
CA HIS A 113 58.18 -15.70 -29.74
C HIS A 113 57.80 -14.54 -28.82
N VAL A 114 56.89 -14.77 -27.88
CA VAL A 114 56.49 -13.78 -26.85
C VAL A 114 57.71 -13.37 -26.04
N GLU A 115 58.45 -14.34 -25.48
CA GLU A 115 59.66 -14.06 -24.68
C GLU A 115 60.74 -13.35 -25.49
N ARG A 116 61.09 -13.84 -26.69
CA ARG A 116 62.13 -13.20 -27.52
C ARG A 116 61.76 -11.77 -27.89
N ARG A 117 60.50 -11.51 -28.20
CA ARG A 117 60.06 -10.18 -28.61
C ARG A 117 60.00 -9.23 -27.42
N LEU A 118 59.50 -9.67 -26.26
CA LEU A 118 59.52 -8.90 -25.01
C LEU A 118 60.93 -8.53 -24.58
N LEU A 119 61.85 -9.50 -24.58
CA LEU A 119 63.25 -9.23 -24.23
C LEU A 119 63.92 -8.32 -25.27
N ARG A 120 63.64 -8.49 -26.57
CA ARG A 120 64.23 -7.61 -27.59
C ARG A 120 63.78 -6.16 -27.45
N GLU A 121 62.50 -5.93 -27.17
CA GLU A 121 61.89 -4.60 -27.25
C GLU A 121 61.78 -3.89 -25.89
N LEU A 122 61.66 -4.63 -24.79
CA LEU A 122 61.45 -4.09 -23.44
C LEU A 122 62.62 -4.35 -22.48
N SER A 123 63.66 -5.10 -22.87
CA SER A 123 64.85 -5.30 -22.01
C SER A 123 65.57 -4.02 -21.55
N PRO A 124 65.56 -2.89 -22.28
CA PRO A 124 66.16 -1.65 -21.74
C PRO A 124 65.44 -1.10 -20.50
N ILE A 125 64.17 -1.50 -20.28
CA ILE A 125 63.31 -1.02 -19.18
C ILE A 125 63.44 -1.96 -17.96
N PHE A 126 63.78 -3.23 -18.16
CA PHE A 126 63.79 -4.26 -17.13
C PHE A 126 65.20 -4.83 -16.92
N GLU A 127 65.80 -4.55 -15.76
CA GLU A 127 67.18 -4.92 -15.42
C GLU A 127 67.41 -6.44 -15.37
N SER A 128 68.57 -6.89 -15.85
CA SER A 128 68.88 -8.31 -16.11
C SER A 128 69.54 -9.08 -14.95
N PHE A 129 69.68 -8.49 -13.75
CA PHE A 129 70.39 -9.13 -12.63
C PHE A 129 69.50 -9.85 -11.61
N ARG A 130 68.17 -9.70 -11.68
CA ARG A 130 67.19 -10.35 -10.77
C ARG A 130 66.70 -11.69 -11.34
N THR A 131 66.42 -12.68 -10.47
CA THR A 131 66.00 -14.05 -10.85
C THR A 131 64.65 -14.43 -10.26
N GLY A 132 63.92 -15.35 -10.90
CA GLY A 132 62.70 -15.92 -10.35
C GLY A 132 61.61 -14.86 -10.10
N ALA A 133 61.00 -14.90 -8.91
CA ALA A 133 59.92 -14.00 -8.48
C ALA A 133 60.36 -12.52 -8.29
N GLU A 134 61.67 -12.24 -8.27
CA GLU A 134 62.20 -10.88 -8.09
C GLU A 134 62.37 -10.12 -9.42
N ARG A 135 62.08 -10.77 -10.55
CA ARG A 135 62.23 -10.20 -11.89
C ARG A 135 61.07 -9.25 -12.21
N ASN A 136 61.41 -8.15 -12.88
CA ASN A 136 60.45 -7.10 -13.22
C ASN A 136 59.60 -7.39 -14.48
N LEU A 137 59.99 -8.39 -15.28
CA LEU A 137 59.22 -8.87 -16.43
C LEU A 137 59.12 -10.38 -16.32
N VAL A 138 57.90 -10.89 -16.16
CA VAL A 138 57.66 -12.32 -15.92
C VAL A 138 56.52 -12.83 -16.81
N VAL A 139 56.79 -13.92 -17.52
CA VAL A 139 55.79 -14.67 -18.29
C VAL A 139 55.47 -15.95 -17.53
N LEU A 140 54.23 -16.08 -17.05
CA LEU A 140 53.75 -17.16 -16.19
C LEU A 140 52.80 -18.08 -16.99
N PRO A 141 53.31 -19.18 -17.58
CA PRO A 141 52.45 -20.15 -18.25
C PRO A 141 51.74 -21.02 -17.21
N LEU A 142 50.41 -20.88 -17.13
CA LEU A 142 49.49 -21.67 -16.32
C LEU A 142 48.85 -22.74 -17.22
N LEU A 143 49.33 -23.97 -17.10
CA LEU A 143 48.98 -25.09 -17.97
C LEU A 143 48.14 -26.11 -17.23
N ALA A 144 47.02 -26.49 -17.84
CA ALA A 144 46.23 -27.65 -17.44
C ALA A 144 46.61 -28.86 -18.32
N MET A 145 46.63 -30.06 -17.74
CA MET A 145 46.95 -31.29 -18.46
C MET A 145 46.04 -32.44 -18.01
N PRO A 146 45.45 -33.22 -18.94
CA PRO A 146 44.77 -34.44 -18.56
C PRO A 146 45.77 -35.56 -18.24
N HIS A 147 45.40 -36.47 -17.35
CA HIS A 147 46.29 -37.53 -16.90
C HIS A 147 46.75 -38.39 -18.08
N PRO A 148 48.07 -38.53 -18.33
CA PRO A 148 48.56 -39.18 -19.53
C PRO A 148 48.09 -40.63 -19.72
N ALA A 149 47.88 -41.38 -18.63
CA ALA A 149 47.38 -42.75 -18.74
C ALA A 149 45.87 -42.83 -19.04
N ALA A 150 45.12 -41.77 -18.79
CA ALA A 150 43.67 -41.70 -19.00
C ALA A 150 43.27 -41.06 -20.34
N HIS A 151 44.22 -40.44 -21.06
CA HIS A 151 43.97 -39.70 -22.30
C HIS A 151 44.54 -40.42 -23.53
N PRO A 152 43.82 -40.49 -24.68
CA PRO A 152 44.28 -41.19 -25.89
C PRO A 152 45.63 -40.65 -26.43
N ASP A 153 45.89 -39.35 -26.25
CA ASP A 153 47.13 -38.67 -26.65
C ASP A 153 48.22 -38.65 -25.55
N GLY A 154 48.17 -39.56 -24.57
CA GLY A 154 49.05 -39.56 -23.39
C GLY A 154 50.54 -39.37 -23.67
N GLU A 155 51.10 -40.12 -24.62
CA GLU A 155 52.52 -40.00 -24.97
C GLU A 155 52.88 -38.64 -25.58
N ALA A 156 51.97 -38.05 -26.37
CA ALA A 156 52.16 -36.74 -26.99
C ALA A 156 52.10 -35.60 -25.94
N LEU A 157 51.26 -35.75 -24.91
CA LEU A 157 51.21 -34.83 -23.77
C LEU A 157 52.54 -34.83 -23.01
N ILE A 158 53.03 -36.01 -22.64
CA ILE A 158 54.33 -36.17 -21.94
C ILE A 158 55.47 -35.59 -22.79
N ALA A 159 55.48 -35.89 -24.10
CA ALA A 159 56.50 -35.37 -25.01
C ALA A 159 56.48 -33.83 -25.08
N THR A 160 55.30 -33.22 -25.09
CA THR A 160 55.12 -31.77 -25.12
C THR A 160 55.66 -31.12 -23.85
N VAL A 161 55.27 -31.61 -22.67
CA VAL A 161 55.77 -31.09 -21.39
C VAL A 161 57.29 -31.23 -21.30
N ARG A 162 57.84 -32.39 -21.67
CA ARG A 162 59.31 -32.59 -21.71
C ARG A 162 60.01 -31.68 -22.72
N ALA A 163 59.39 -31.37 -23.85
CA ALA A 163 59.95 -30.42 -24.82
C ALA A 163 59.98 -29.00 -24.27
N LEU A 164 58.88 -28.54 -23.66
CA LEU A 164 58.79 -27.23 -23.01
C LEU A 164 59.79 -27.09 -21.86
N SER A 165 59.87 -28.09 -20.97
CA SER A 165 60.83 -28.09 -19.85
C SER A 165 62.28 -28.05 -20.33
N ARG A 166 62.63 -28.82 -21.38
CA ARG A 166 63.97 -28.78 -21.98
C ARG A 166 64.28 -27.41 -22.61
N GLN A 167 63.32 -26.82 -23.31
CA GLN A 167 63.46 -25.50 -23.94
C GLN A 167 63.68 -24.39 -22.90
N LEU A 168 63.08 -24.52 -21.72
CA LEU A 168 63.29 -23.63 -20.58
C LEU A 168 64.65 -23.84 -19.93
N ALA A 169 64.99 -25.10 -19.62
CA ALA A 169 66.24 -25.49 -18.97
C ALA A 169 67.48 -25.19 -19.82
N ALA A 170 67.35 -25.12 -21.13
CA ALA A 170 68.43 -24.74 -22.05
C ALA A 170 68.98 -23.31 -21.82
N ARG A 171 68.29 -22.48 -21.01
CA ARG A 171 68.69 -21.10 -20.71
C ARG A 171 68.91 -20.90 -19.21
N PRO A 172 69.97 -20.20 -18.79
CA PRO A 172 70.24 -19.95 -17.37
C PRO A 172 69.11 -19.13 -16.75
N ALA A 173 68.73 -19.42 -15.49
CA ALA A 173 67.60 -18.79 -14.78
C ALA A 173 67.61 -17.25 -14.83
N ARG A 174 68.80 -16.64 -14.82
CA ARG A 174 69.01 -15.18 -14.94
C ARG A 174 68.58 -14.61 -16.29
N ALA A 175 68.63 -15.39 -17.36
CA ALA A 175 68.39 -14.92 -18.73
C ALA A 175 66.96 -15.19 -19.25
N ARG A 176 66.11 -15.93 -18.52
CA ARG A 176 64.75 -16.32 -18.96
C ARG A 176 63.65 -15.45 -18.35
N ALA A 177 62.74 -14.95 -19.19
CA ALA A 177 61.55 -14.20 -18.76
C ALA A 177 60.41 -15.14 -18.32
N VAL A 178 60.42 -16.37 -18.84
CA VAL A 178 59.60 -17.47 -18.31
C VAL A 178 60.41 -18.12 -17.17
N PRO A 179 60.00 -18.00 -15.90
CA PRO A 179 60.77 -18.54 -14.79
C PRO A 179 60.63 -20.08 -14.74
N GLN A 180 59.39 -20.57 -14.80
CA GLN A 180 58.99 -21.98 -14.68
C GLN A 180 57.68 -22.24 -15.44
N LEU A 181 57.36 -23.51 -15.69
CA LEU A 181 56.05 -23.96 -16.16
C LEU A 181 55.16 -24.30 -14.97
N PHE A 182 54.00 -23.66 -14.83
CA PHE A 182 53.04 -23.98 -13.78
C PHE A 182 52.03 -24.98 -14.34
N LEU A 183 52.09 -26.23 -13.89
CA LEU A 183 51.29 -27.33 -14.41
C LEU A 183 50.35 -27.89 -13.34
N ILE A 184 49.07 -28.02 -13.68
CA ILE A 184 48.07 -28.75 -12.88
C ILE A 184 47.49 -29.90 -13.70
N GLU A 185 47.39 -31.07 -13.07
CA GLU A 185 46.81 -32.26 -13.65
C GLU A 185 45.32 -32.37 -13.27
N ASP A 186 44.51 -32.98 -14.13
CA ASP A 186 43.11 -33.32 -13.80
C ASP A 186 42.99 -34.49 -12.81
N VAL A 187 44.08 -35.20 -12.49
CA VAL A 187 44.11 -36.28 -11.51
C VAL A 187 45.05 -35.93 -10.35
N ALA A 188 44.58 -36.16 -9.12
CA ALA A 188 45.39 -36.31 -7.93
C ALA A 188 45.25 -37.75 -7.41
N GLU A 189 46.16 -38.18 -6.53
CA GLU A 189 46.28 -39.56 -6.01
C GLU A 189 44.97 -40.29 -5.65
N PHE A 190 43.92 -39.58 -5.23
CA PHE A 190 42.59 -40.14 -4.91
C PHE A 190 41.41 -39.39 -5.53
N SER A 191 41.64 -38.45 -6.45
CA SER A 191 40.60 -37.54 -6.96
C SER A 191 40.81 -37.20 -8.43
N VAL A 192 39.73 -37.25 -9.22
CA VAL A 192 39.73 -36.79 -10.61
C VAL A 192 38.90 -35.50 -10.67
N LEU A 193 39.51 -34.41 -11.12
CA LEU A 193 38.90 -33.12 -11.35
C LEU A 193 38.17 -33.12 -12.69
N GLY A 194 36.91 -32.69 -12.68
CA GLY A 194 36.18 -32.40 -13.92
C GLY A 194 36.72 -31.15 -14.64
N ASP A 195 36.36 -30.94 -15.92
CA ASP A 195 36.76 -29.75 -16.69
C ASP A 195 36.39 -28.42 -16.01
N ALA A 196 35.22 -28.38 -15.34
CA ALA A 196 34.77 -27.21 -14.60
C ALA A 196 35.64 -26.92 -13.36
N GLU A 197 36.01 -27.96 -12.62
CA GLU A 197 36.83 -27.87 -11.41
C GLU A 197 38.28 -27.49 -11.76
N LEU A 198 38.83 -28.09 -12.81
CA LEU A 198 40.15 -27.74 -13.34
C LEU A 198 40.20 -26.28 -13.82
N SER A 199 39.17 -25.85 -14.58
CA SER A 199 39.01 -24.44 -14.98
C SER A 199 38.99 -23.52 -13.76
N GLN A 200 38.25 -23.90 -12.72
CA GLN A 200 38.11 -23.14 -11.48
C GLN A 200 39.43 -23.07 -10.70
N CYS A 201 40.19 -24.15 -10.57
CA CYS A 201 41.49 -24.15 -9.90
C CYS A 201 42.50 -23.23 -10.61
N VAL A 202 42.57 -23.29 -11.94
CA VAL A 202 43.45 -22.41 -12.73
C VAL A 202 43.01 -20.94 -12.61
N ARG A 203 41.70 -20.67 -12.70
CA ARG A 203 41.13 -19.33 -12.51
C ARG A 203 41.44 -18.77 -11.14
N ASN A 204 41.22 -19.54 -10.08
CA ASN A 204 41.43 -19.09 -8.70
C ASN A 204 42.91 -18.80 -8.42
N PHE A 205 43.80 -19.65 -8.95
CA PHE A 205 45.24 -19.41 -8.86
C PHE A 205 45.64 -18.13 -9.59
N LEU A 206 45.10 -17.92 -10.80
CA LEU A 206 45.30 -16.69 -11.56
C LEU A 206 44.81 -15.46 -10.78
N THR A 207 43.61 -15.50 -10.21
CA THR A 207 43.04 -14.41 -9.41
C THR A 207 43.90 -14.12 -8.18
N LEU A 208 44.38 -15.15 -7.47
CA LEU A 208 45.29 -14.99 -6.34
C LEU A 208 46.56 -14.24 -6.74
N LEU A 209 47.18 -14.64 -7.86
CA LEU A 209 48.38 -13.99 -8.39
C LEU A 209 48.11 -12.56 -8.87
N LEU A 210 46.91 -12.25 -9.37
CA LEU A 210 46.57 -10.90 -9.83
C LEU A 210 46.38 -9.90 -8.68
N TYR A 211 45.76 -10.32 -7.57
CA TYR A 211 45.21 -9.41 -6.57
C TYR A 211 45.82 -9.54 -5.17
N SER A 212 46.64 -10.54 -4.90
CA SER A 212 47.09 -10.79 -3.52
C SER A 212 48.56 -11.22 -3.41
N LEU A 213 49.35 -10.97 -4.45
CA LEU A 213 50.74 -11.40 -4.55
C LEU A 213 51.64 -10.81 -3.44
N SER A 214 51.33 -9.62 -2.94
CA SER A 214 52.07 -8.97 -1.83
C SER A 214 51.43 -9.13 -0.44
N SER A 215 50.20 -9.64 -0.36
CA SER A 215 49.46 -9.87 0.90
C SER A 215 49.46 -11.33 1.36
N VAL A 216 49.62 -12.27 0.43
CA VAL A 216 49.92 -13.67 0.75
C VAL A 216 51.37 -13.71 1.23
N GLY A 217 51.67 -14.51 2.27
CA GLY A 217 53.06 -14.83 2.68
C GLY A 217 53.86 -15.45 1.52
N PRO A 218 55.04 -16.07 1.74
CA PRO A 218 55.81 -16.61 0.63
C PRO A 218 54.94 -17.60 -0.17
N VAL A 219 54.55 -17.19 -1.38
CA VAL A 219 53.75 -17.94 -2.37
C VAL A 219 54.28 -19.38 -2.57
N ALA A 220 55.56 -19.58 -2.21
CA ALA A 220 56.23 -20.84 -1.92
C ALA A 220 55.36 -21.91 -1.20
N GLN A 221 54.45 -21.53 -0.31
CA GLN A 221 53.61 -22.51 0.41
C GLN A 221 52.43 -23.06 -0.42
N LEU A 222 52.04 -22.39 -1.51
CA LEU A 222 50.96 -22.77 -2.42
C LEU A 222 51.46 -23.44 -3.71
N LEU A 223 52.78 -23.45 -3.87
CA LEU A 223 53.51 -24.06 -4.98
C LEU A 223 54.26 -25.28 -4.49
N TYR A 224 54.39 -26.27 -5.36
CA TYR A 224 55.36 -27.34 -5.18
C TYR A 224 56.34 -27.30 -6.35
N GLY A 225 57.63 -27.21 -6.04
CA GLY A 225 58.70 -27.06 -7.02
C GLY A 225 59.03 -25.61 -7.41
N ASP A 226 59.03 -24.69 -6.45
CA ASP A 226 59.23 -23.24 -6.66
C ASP A 226 60.71 -22.83 -6.76
N ALA A 227 61.64 -23.80 -6.74
CA ALA A 227 63.06 -23.53 -6.80
C ALA A 227 63.46 -22.94 -8.18
N PRO A 228 64.24 -21.85 -8.26
CA PRO A 228 64.55 -21.16 -9.52
C PRO A 228 65.21 -22.02 -10.62
N GLU A 229 65.84 -23.12 -10.21
CA GLU A 229 66.51 -24.06 -11.10
C GLU A 229 65.54 -25.09 -11.71
N GLU A 230 64.39 -25.32 -11.09
CA GLU A 230 63.40 -26.29 -11.54
C GLU A 230 62.58 -25.73 -12.71
N PRO A 231 62.37 -26.50 -13.79
CA PRO A 231 61.63 -26.01 -14.95
C PRO A 231 60.11 -26.12 -14.80
N LEU A 232 59.62 -26.84 -13.80
CA LEU A 232 58.20 -27.16 -13.62
C LEU A 232 57.82 -27.01 -12.15
N ALA A 233 56.75 -26.27 -11.89
CA ALA A 233 56.09 -26.16 -10.60
C ALA A 233 54.64 -26.63 -10.75
N THR A 234 54.09 -27.24 -9.71
CA THR A 234 52.64 -27.47 -9.61
C THR A 234 52.04 -26.56 -8.56
N PHE A 235 50.75 -26.26 -8.70
CA PHE A 235 50.06 -25.32 -7.86
C PHE A 235 48.70 -25.86 -7.46
N VAL A 236 48.24 -25.38 -6.30
CA VAL A 236 46.91 -25.67 -5.81
C VAL A 236 46.27 -24.38 -5.34
N CYS A 237 45.29 -23.92 -6.09
CA CYS A 237 44.26 -23.05 -5.55
C CYS A 237 42.97 -23.85 -5.47
N ALA A 238 42.86 -24.63 -4.40
CA ALA A 238 41.56 -24.98 -3.88
C ALA A 238 41.17 -23.84 -2.93
N VAL A 239 40.76 -22.72 -3.50
CA VAL A 239 39.77 -21.91 -2.80
C VAL A 239 38.49 -22.35 -3.46
N SER A 240 37.75 -23.27 -2.85
CA SER A 240 36.33 -23.39 -3.15
C SER A 240 35.82 -21.96 -3.07
N GLU A 241 35.37 -21.38 -4.18
CA GLU A 241 34.80 -20.04 -4.10
C GLU A 241 33.75 -20.13 -3.01
N LEU A 242 33.95 -19.38 -1.92
CA LEU A 242 32.87 -19.16 -0.98
C LEU A 242 31.70 -18.74 -1.84
N PRO A 243 30.57 -19.47 -1.83
CA PRO A 243 29.55 -19.24 -2.81
C PRO A 243 28.80 -17.98 -2.36
N ARG A 244 29.44 -16.80 -2.47
CA ARG A 244 29.01 -15.54 -1.85
C ARG A 244 27.61 -15.18 -2.31
N ARG A 245 27.30 -15.45 -3.57
CA ARG A 245 25.95 -15.29 -4.13
C ARG A 245 24.96 -16.26 -3.50
N ALA A 246 25.34 -17.51 -3.29
CA ALA A 246 24.52 -18.52 -2.62
C ALA A 246 24.30 -18.19 -1.13
N LEU A 247 25.36 -17.81 -0.40
CA LEU A 247 25.30 -17.34 0.98
C LEU A 247 24.41 -16.10 1.14
N THR A 248 24.56 -15.13 0.23
CA THR A 248 23.70 -13.94 0.21
C THR A 248 22.24 -14.31 -0.05
N THR A 249 22.00 -15.22 -1.00
CA THR A 249 20.63 -15.69 -1.33
C THR A 249 20.04 -16.44 -0.14
N TYR A 250 20.79 -17.34 0.48
CA TYR A 250 20.39 -18.06 1.70
C TYR A 250 20.03 -17.10 2.83
N ALA A 251 20.95 -16.19 3.19
CA ALA A 251 20.77 -15.29 4.33
C ALA A 251 19.57 -14.36 4.14
N THR A 252 19.43 -13.78 2.95
CA THR A 252 18.30 -12.87 2.65
C THR A 252 16.99 -13.64 2.55
N ASP A 253 16.94 -14.74 1.81
CA ASP A 253 15.70 -15.49 1.60
C ASP A 253 15.23 -16.22 2.87
N ALA A 254 16.14 -16.63 3.76
CA ALA A 254 15.79 -17.21 5.07
C ALA A 254 15.02 -16.23 5.95
N ILE A 255 15.49 -14.99 6.09
CA ILE A 255 14.79 -13.96 6.88
C ILE A 255 13.48 -13.55 6.21
N CYS A 256 13.47 -13.41 4.88
CA CYS A 256 12.23 -13.16 4.13
C CYS A 256 11.20 -14.26 4.37
N LEU A 257 11.64 -15.53 4.45
CA LEU A 257 10.80 -16.68 4.73
C LEU A 257 10.26 -16.67 6.16
N GLU A 258 11.07 -16.29 7.15
CA GLU A 258 10.63 -16.11 8.54
C GLU A 258 9.48 -15.08 8.64
N VAL A 259 9.61 -13.96 7.93
CA VAL A 259 8.57 -12.91 7.87
C VAL A 259 7.30 -13.44 7.20
N CYS A 260 7.42 -14.10 6.05
CA CYS A 260 6.26 -14.66 5.37
C CYS A 260 5.57 -15.77 6.19
N ASP A 261 6.33 -16.64 6.85
CA ASP A 261 5.79 -17.70 7.71
C ASP A 261 5.10 -17.08 8.93
N ALA A 262 5.71 -16.11 9.61
CA ALA A 262 5.07 -15.44 10.76
C ALA A 262 3.76 -14.72 10.38
N VAL A 263 3.74 -14.08 9.21
CA VAL A 263 2.53 -13.45 8.62
C VAL A 263 1.47 -14.52 8.30
N LEU A 264 1.83 -15.75 7.94
CA LEU A 264 0.86 -16.80 7.60
C LEU A 264 0.42 -17.65 8.80
N GLU A 265 1.26 -17.79 9.83
CA GLU A 265 1.09 -18.67 11.00
C GLU A 265 0.35 -18.02 12.19
N ARG A 266 -0.16 -16.80 12.02
CA ARG A 266 -0.87 -15.97 13.02
C ARG A 266 -1.78 -16.75 13.98
N GLU A 267 -1.36 -16.96 15.23
CA GLU A 267 -2.21 -17.44 16.34
C GLU A 267 -2.99 -16.26 16.96
N GLY A 268 -4.17 -16.52 17.50
CA GLY A 268 -5.10 -15.44 17.90
C GLY A 268 -5.22 -15.28 19.39
N ASP A 269 -4.93 -14.08 19.89
CA ASP A 269 -5.42 -13.61 21.20
C ASP A 269 -6.73 -12.82 21.02
N ASP A 270 -7.79 -13.28 21.68
CA ASP A 270 -9.15 -12.66 21.71
C ASP A 270 -9.22 -11.35 22.55
N VAL A 271 -8.07 -10.82 22.99
CA VAL A 271 -8.01 -9.80 24.04
C VAL A 271 -8.34 -8.37 23.56
N SER A 272 -8.36 -8.11 22.24
CA SER A 272 -8.60 -6.75 21.67
C SER A 272 -10.06 -6.38 21.38
N LEU A 273 -11.01 -7.27 21.68
CA LEU A 273 -12.41 -7.14 21.27
C LEU A 273 -13.20 -5.97 21.89
N PRO A 274 -13.02 -5.57 23.17
CA PRO A 274 -13.84 -4.50 23.79
C PRO A 274 -13.47 -3.09 23.32
N GLU A 275 -12.19 -2.84 23.01
CA GLU A 275 -11.74 -1.52 22.55
C GLU A 275 -12.23 -1.23 21.13
N ILE A 276 -12.30 -2.26 20.28
CA ILE A 276 -12.81 -2.16 18.91
C ILE A 276 -14.29 -1.75 18.90
N ASP A 277 -15.10 -2.27 19.83
CA ASP A 277 -16.55 -2.03 19.87
C ASP A 277 -16.89 -0.59 20.31
N ALA A 278 -16.25 -0.08 21.36
CA ALA A 278 -16.47 1.31 21.83
C ALA A 278 -16.05 2.36 20.79
N LEU A 279 -15.04 2.04 19.98
CA LEU A 279 -14.50 2.92 18.95
C LEU A 279 -15.29 2.83 17.64
N GLU A 280 -16.00 1.74 17.37
CA GLU A 280 -16.97 1.61 16.26
C GLU A 280 -18.14 2.56 16.45
N GLU A 281 -18.71 2.59 17.66
CA GLU A 281 -19.85 3.45 18.01
C GLU A 281 -19.55 4.93 17.76
N VAL A 282 -18.34 5.39 18.08
CA VAL A 282 -17.95 6.81 17.94
C VAL A 282 -17.83 7.26 16.48
N GLU A 283 -17.32 6.42 15.57
CA GLU A 283 -17.09 6.83 14.16
C GLU A 283 -18.36 6.78 13.32
N LEU A 284 -19.29 5.90 13.69
CA LEU A 284 -20.57 5.72 12.99
C LEU A 284 -21.69 6.59 13.57
N ALA A 285 -21.51 7.14 14.78
CA ALA A 285 -22.48 8.03 15.44
C ALA A 285 -22.89 9.25 14.59
N ALA A 286 -22.00 9.72 13.69
CA ALA A 286 -22.30 10.85 12.80
C ALA A 286 -23.51 10.58 11.88
N PHE A 287 -23.77 9.32 11.52
CA PHE A 287 -24.91 8.92 10.70
C PHE A 287 -26.20 8.69 11.50
N ASP A 288 -26.11 8.66 12.83
CA ASP A 288 -27.22 8.33 13.73
C ASP A 288 -27.79 9.58 14.43
N GLU A 289 -27.24 10.77 14.17
CA GLU A 289 -27.71 12.02 14.76
C GLU A 289 -29.14 12.34 14.28
N PRO A 290 -30.14 12.44 15.19
CA PRO A 290 -31.53 12.66 14.80
C PRO A 290 -31.70 14.07 14.23
N ARG A 291 -32.15 14.16 12.97
CA ARG A 291 -32.37 15.43 12.26
C ARG A 291 -33.86 15.69 12.05
N ASP A 292 -34.37 16.73 12.70
CA ASP A 292 -35.78 17.13 12.63
C ASP A 292 -36.09 17.93 11.36
N ALA A 293 -36.53 17.24 10.31
CA ALA A 293 -36.92 17.86 9.04
C ALA A 293 -38.08 18.86 9.18
N ASP A 294 -38.96 18.65 10.15
CA ASP A 294 -40.15 19.49 10.33
C ASP A 294 -39.72 20.85 10.90
N ARG A 295 -38.79 20.85 11.86
CA ARG A 295 -38.18 22.07 12.40
C ARG A 295 -37.41 22.87 11.36
N ASP A 296 -36.59 22.21 10.53
CA ASP A 296 -35.77 22.90 9.53
C ASP A 296 -36.62 23.53 8.42
N VAL A 297 -37.68 22.84 7.99
CA VAL A 297 -38.65 23.39 7.03
C VAL A 297 -39.46 24.51 7.66
N LEU A 298 -39.85 24.40 8.93
CA LEU A 298 -40.53 25.47 9.65
C LEU A 298 -39.68 26.74 9.71
N GLU A 299 -38.37 26.63 9.94
CA GLU A 299 -37.46 27.77 9.91
C GLU A 299 -37.40 28.42 8.51
N LEU A 300 -37.34 27.61 7.45
CA LEU A 300 -37.37 28.10 6.07
C LEU A 300 -38.69 28.82 5.75
N LEU A 301 -39.83 28.26 6.19
CA LEU A 301 -41.14 28.88 6.02
C LEU A 301 -41.22 30.21 6.77
N ASN A 302 -40.79 30.26 8.03
CA ASN A 302 -40.78 31.50 8.82
C ASN A 302 -39.93 32.61 8.18
N ARG A 303 -38.88 32.25 7.42
CA ARG A 303 -37.99 33.21 6.75
C ARG A 303 -38.54 33.75 5.43
N TYR A 304 -39.22 32.91 4.65
CA TYR A 304 -39.56 33.23 3.25
C TYR A 304 -41.06 33.36 2.99
N TYR A 305 -41.90 32.86 3.88
CA TYR A 305 -43.34 32.91 3.73
C TYR A 305 -43.90 34.23 4.29
N PRO A 306 -44.86 34.88 3.61
CA PRO A 306 -45.48 36.08 4.15
C PRO A 306 -46.23 35.75 5.45
N GLU A 307 -46.03 36.57 6.47
CA GLU A 307 -46.73 36.45 7.75
C GLU A 307 -48.26 36.54 7.52
N VAL A 308 -48.99 35.49 7.90
CA VAL A 308 -50.46 35.47 7.87
C VAL A 308 -50.97 36.35 9.00
N ARG A 309 -51.04 37.66 8.75
CA ARG A 309 -51.62 38.61 9.70
C ARG A 309 -53.12 38.41 9.77
N ARG A 310 -53.62 38.03 10.94
CA ARG A 310 -55.05 37.98 11.24
C ARG A 310 -55.60 39.40 11.26
N ASP A 311 -56.69 39.59 10.52
CA ASP A 311 -57.43 40.85 10.58
C ASP A 311 -58.09 41.01 11.97
N PRO A 312 -58.41 42.25 12.41
CA PRO A 312 -59.10 42.45 13.68
C PRO A 312 -60.46 41.74 13.66
N GLU A 313 -60.85 41.18 14.82
CA GLU A 313 -62.11 40.44 14.95
C GLU A 313 -63.31 41.29 14.52
N PRO A 314 -64.30 40.67 13.83
CA PRO A 314 -65.53 41.35 13.43
C PRO A 314 -66.23 41.94 14.66
N ARG A 315 -66.58 43.22 14.62
CA ARG A 315 -67.29 43.85 15.74
C ARG A 315 -68.79 43.52 15.70
N TRP A 316 -69.43 43.49 16.86
CA TRP A 316 -70.86 43.12 16.97
C TRP A 316 -71.80 44.05 16.19
N TRP A 317 -71.38 45.30 15.92
CA TRP A 317 -72.12 46.31 15.17
C TRP A 317 -71.78 46.39 13.68
N GLU A 318 -70.81 45.61 13.19
CA GLU A 318 -70.46 45.60 11.77
C GLU A 318 -71.57 44.95 10.94
N ARG A 319 -71.94 45.59 9.83
CA ARG A 319 -72.97 45.09 8.92
C ARG A 319 -72.48 43.85 8.17
N ALA A 320 -73.38 42.90 7.93
CA ALA A 320 -73.12 41.70 7.13
C ALA A 320 -72.57 42.04 5.73
N GLU A 321 -73.12 43.08 5.09
CA GLU A 321 -72.66 43.60 3.80
C GLU A 321 -71.19 44.01 3.82
N ALA A 322 -70.75 44.73 4.86
CA ALA A 322 -69.37 45.19 4.97
C ALA A 322 -68.37 44.03 5.14
N LEU A 323 -68.76 42.95 5.80
CA LEU A 323 -67.94 41.74 5.92
C LEU A 323 -67.82 41.01 4.58
N ARG A 324 -68.93 40.91 3.83
CA ARG A 324 -68.93 40.30 2.49
C ARG A 324 -68.10 41.14 1.51
N ASP A 325 -68.30 42.44 1.46
CA ASP A 325 -67.53 43.35 0.59
C ASP A 325 -66.01 43.24 0.83
N ARG A 326 -65.60 43.00 2.08
CA ARG A 326 -64.18 42.85 2.47
C ARG A 326 -63.59 41.49 2.10
N TYR A 327 -64.31 40.39 2.34
CA TYR A 327 -63.78 39.03 2.21
C TYR A 327 -64.26 38.27 0.97
N GLY A 328 -65.05 38.90 0.10
CA GLY A 328 -65.28 38.45 -1.27
C GLY A 328 -66.71 38.66 -1.78
N PRO A 329 -66.92 38.62 -3.11
CA PRO A 329 -68.26 38.54 -3.65
C PRO A 329 -68.87 37.21 -3.19
N ASP A 330 -70.02 37.29 -2.52
CA ASP A 330 -70.79 36.17 -2.02
C ASP A 330 -71.63 35.59 -3.17
N PRO A 331 -71.28 34.40 -3.70
CA PRO A 331 -72.01 33.80 -4.82
C PRO A 331 -73.28 33.09 -4.38
N GLY A 332 -73.51 33.00 -3.07
CA GLY A 332 -74.55 32.15 -2.53
C GLY A 332 -75.93 32.78 -2.53
N ASP A 333 -76.94 31.92 -2.59
CA ASP A 333 -78.34 32.34 -2.65
C ASP A 333 -78.81 32.86 -1.27
N PRO A 334 -79.23 34.13 -1.13
CA PRO A 334 -79.71 34.69 0.13
C PRO A 334 -81.07 34.13 0.57
N SER A 335 -81.77 33.39 -0.30
CA SER A 335 -83.07 32.79 0.00
C SER A 335 -82.98 31.39 0.63
N ARG A 336 -81.78 30.81 0.71
CA ARG A 336 -81.55 29.47 1.28
C ARG A 336 -80.91 29.57 2.66
N ASP A 337 -81.55 28.92 3.63
CA ASP A 337 -81.06 28.86 5.00
C ASP A 337 -79.98 27.78 5.22
N ASP A 338 -79.84 26.81 4.31
CA ASP A 338 -78.84 25.73 4.38
C ASP A 338 -77.41 26.20 4.09
N ALA A 339 -76.41 25.46 4.57
CA ALA A 339 -74.99 25.74 4.28
C ALA A 339 -74.70 25.48 2.79
N GLN A 340 -73.93 26.35 2.17
CA GLN A 340 -73.65 26.30 0.74
C GLN A 340 -72.20 25.91 0.48
N PRO A 341 -71.94 25.02 -0.49
CA PRO A 341 -70.59 24.57 -0.79
C PRO A 341 -69.74 25.71 -1.35
N ALA A 342 -68.42 25.60 -1.19
CA ALA A 342 -67.48 26.58 -1.70
C ALA A 342 -67.59 26.75 -3.23
N PRO A 343 -67.46 27.98 -3.76
CA PRO A 343 -67.56 28.22 -5.20
C PRO A 343 -66.41 27.56 -5.97
N GLU A 344 -66.73 27.02 -7.15
CA GLU A 344 -65.78 26.53 -8.16
C GLU A 344 -66.01 27.30 -9.47
N PRO A 345 -65.11 28.23 -9.87
CA PRO A 345 -63.79 28.56 -9.29
C PRO A 345 -63.82 29.49 -8.05
N PRO A 346 -62.75 29.52 -7.22
CA PRO A 346 -62.62 30.47 -6.11
C PRO A 346 -62.53 31.92 -6.61
N VAL A 347 -63.13 32.86 -5.87
CA VAL A 347 -63.25 34.28 -6.25
C VAL A 347 -62.85 35.23 -5.12
N GLY A 348 -62.53 36.48 -5.46
CA GLY A 348 -62.30 37.57 -4.50
C GLY A 348 -61.06 37.42 -3.61
N TRP A 349 -61.24 37.63 -2.31
CA TRP A 349 -60.17 37.64 -1.31
C TRP A 349 -59.49 36.27 -1.17
N ALA A 350 -60.27 35.20 -1.11
CA ALA A 350 -59.75 33.83 -0.98
C ALA A 350 -58.83 33.47 -2.15
N LEU A 351 -59.21 33.79 -3.39
CA LEU A 351 -58.37 33.59 -4.58
C LEU A 351 -57.04 34.37 -4.48
N THR A 352 -57.08 35.58 -3.92
CA THR A 352 -55.89 36.43 -3.78
C THR A 352 -54.91 35.80 -2.78
N ARG A 353 -55.41 35.36 -1.62
CA ARG A 353 -54.60 34.66 -0.61
C ARG A 353 -54.04 33.33 -1.13
N MET A 354 -54.85 32.54 -1.83
CA MET A 354 -54.39 31.30 -2.45
C MET A 354 -53.25 31.54 -3.45
N ARG A 355 -53.35 32.58 -4.30
CA ARG A 355 -52.30 32.94 -5.26
C ARG A 355 -51.01 33.43 -4.58
N GLU A 356 -51.12 34.18 -3.49
CA GLU A 356 -49.96 34.62 -2.70
C GLU A 356 -49.21 33.42 -2.12
N ILE A 357 -49.96 32.48 -1.53
CA ILE A 357 -49.45 31.21 -1.00
C ILE A 357 -48.80 30.38 -2.12
N GLU A 358 -49.51 30.17 -3.24
CA GLU A 358 -49.03 29.38 -4.37
C GLU A 358 -47.76 29.98 -5.00
N LYS A 359 -47.67 31.31 -5.10
CA LYS A 359 -46.47 32.00 -5.59
C LYS A 359 -45.28 31.78 -4.66
N SER A 360 -45.50 31.85 -3.35
CA SER A 360 -44.48 31.65 -2.32
C SER A 360 -44.02 30.18 -2.29
N TRP A 361 -44.96 29.24 -2.39
CA TRP A 361 -44.71 27.82 -2.54
C TRP A 361 -43.86 27.50 -3.77
N ARG A 362 -44.24 27.99 -4.96
CA ARG A 362 -43.48 27.78 -6.20
C ARG A 362 -42.08 28.40 -6.16
N MET A 363 -41.93 29.54 -5.50
CA MET A 363 -40.63 30.17 -5.28
C MET A 363 -39.73 29.30 -4.40
N LEU A 364 -40.28 28.77 -3.31
CA LEU A 364 -39.55 27.88 -2.40
C LEU A 364 -39.14 26.59 -3.12
N GLN A 365 -40.05 26.00 -3.90
CA GLN A 365 -39.80 24.78 -4.68
C GLN A 365 -38.66 24.92 -5.69
N ARG A 366 -38.55 26.05 -6.42
CA ARG A 366 -37.60 26.18 -7.55
C ARG A 366 -36.20 26.67 -7.21
N ARG A 367 -36.01 27.29 -6.04
CA ARG A 367 -34.74 27.95 -5.70
C ARG A 367 -34.24 27.55 -4.33
N ARG A 368 -35.07 27.67 -3.29
CA ARG A 368 -34.61 27.60 -1.90
C ARG A 368 -34.64 26.20 -1.32
N PHE A 369 -35.58 25.38 -1.76
CA PHE A 369 -35.65 23.99 -1.30
C PHE A 369 -34.56 23.13 -1.93
N ASP A 370 -34.24 23.36 -3.21
CA ASP A 370 -33.09 22.71 -3.87
C ASP A 370 -31.77 23.09 -3.18
N ASP A 371 -31.59 24.37 -2.81
CA ASP A 371 -30.44 24.82 -2.00
C ASP A 371 -30.36 24.09 -0.65
N ALA A 372 -31.51 23.92 0.04
CA ALA A 372 -31.58 23.22 1.32
C ALA A 372 -31.24 21.72 1.20
N ILE A 373 -31.78 21.05 0.17
CA ILE A 373 -31.42 19.65 -0.13
C ILE A 373 -29.93 19.55 -0.48
N GLY A 374 -29.41 20.49 -1.28
CA GLY A 374 -28.00 20.54 -1.66
C GLY A 374 -27.09 20.67 -0.44
N GLY A 375 -27.40 21.59 0.48
CA GLY A 375 -26.64 21.78 1.72
C GLY A 375 -26.67 20.56 2.65
N GLU A 376 -27.81 19.86 2.74
CA GLU A 376 -27.91 18.62 3.52
C GLU A 376 -27.11 17.47 2.91
N ARG A 377 -27.15 17.33 1.58
CA ARG A 377 -26.33 16.36 0.85
C ARG A 377 -24.84 16.64 1.04
N GLU A 378 -24.44 17.90 1.00
CA GLU A 378 -23.05 18.30 1.24
C GLU A 378 -22.60 17.98 2.68
N ARG A 379 -23.46 18.21 3.68
CA ARG A 379 -23.19 17.82 5.07
C ARG A 379 -23.02 16.31 5.21
N ILE A 380 -23.95 15.51 4.68
CA ILE A 380 -23.86 14.04 4.73
C ILE A 380 -22.63 13.53 3.97
N ALA A 381 -22.28 14.17 2.84
CA ALA A 381 -21.04 13.85 2.12
C ALA A 381 -19.79 14.17 2.94
N LYS A 382 -19.79 15.27 3.70
CA LYS A 382 -18.71 15.61 4.63
C LYS A 382 -18.60 14.61 5.78
N ASP A 383 -19.73 14.19 6.35
CA ASP A 383 -19.78 13.16 7.40
C ASP A 383 -19.22 11.83 6.85
N ARG A 384 -19.64 11.42 5.64
CA ARG A 384 -19.10 10.27 4.91
C ARG A 384 -17.58 10.35 4.76
N ASP A 385 -17.06 11.47 4.27
CA ASP A 385 -15.64 11.62 4.00
C ASP A 385 -14.81 11.64 5.30
N ALA A 386 -15.36 12.23 6.38
CA ALA A 386 -14.76 12.20 7.71
C ALA A 386 -14.70 10.78 8.28
N THR A 387 -15.80 10.02 8.22
CA THR A 387 -15.84 8.61 8.65
C THR A 387 -14.88 7.75 7.82
N LEU A 388 -14.83 7.93 6.50
CA LEU A 388 -13.89 7.23 5.63
C LEU A 388 -12.43 7.52 6.00
N ALA A 389 -12.10 8.78 6.27
CA ALA A 389 -10.76 9.17 6.72
C ALA A 389 -10.41 8.56 8.09
N GLY A 390 -11.37 8.54 9.02
CA GLY A 390 -11.25 7.90 10.34
C GLY A 390 -10.96 6.40 10.22
N ILE A 391 -11.77 5.67 9.45
CA ILE A 391 -11.60 4.24 9.17
C ILE A 391 -10.21 3.98 8.57
N ARG A 392 -9.84 4.71 7.51
CA ARG A 392 -8.55 4.52 6.83
C ARG A 392 -7.36 4.70 7.77
N ARG A 393 -7.37 5.80 8.53
CA ARG A 393 -6.32 6.10 9.50
C ARG A 393 -6.17 4.99 10.53
N ARG A 394 -7.28 4.44 11.04
CA ARG A 394 -7.22 3.34 12.01
C ARG A 394 -6.70 2.04 11.42
N VAL A 395 -7.11 1.69 10.21
CA VAL A 395 -6.56 0.50 9.54
C VAL A 395 -5.06 0.68 9.35
N ASP A 396 -4.61 1.88 8.98
CA ASP A 396 -3.18 2.19 8.83
C ASP A 396 -2.42 2.14 10.16
N GLU A 397 -3.01 2.66 11.24
CA GLU A 397 -2.46 2.58 12.60
C GLU A 397 -2.40 1.12 13.09
N ALA A 398 -3.47 0.35 12.91
CA ALA A 398 -3.53 -1.06 13.31
C ALA A 398 -2.50 -1.92 12.59
N LEU A 399 -2.20 -1.63 11.32
CA LEU A 399 -1.22 -2.36 10.52
C LEU A 399 0.23 -1.94 10.77
N TRP A 400 0.49 -0.64 10.92
CA TRP A 400 1.84 -0.09 10.75
C TRP A 400 2.34 0.82 11.88
N SER A 401 1.57 1.04 12.95
CA SER A 401 2.05 1.82 14.12
C SER A 401 3.07 1.05 14.96
N ASP A 402 2.77 -0.22 15.25
CA ASP A 402 3.68 -1.20 15.85
C ASP A 402 3.56 -2.50 15.02
N PRO A 403 4.32 -2.61 13.91
CA PRO A 403 4.13 -3.67 12.92
C PRO A 403 4.55 -5.02 13.48
N ASP A 404 3.55 -5.87 13.68
CA ASP A 404 3.65 -7.20 14.26
C ASP A 404 2.92 -8.18 13.33
N PRO A 405 3.29 -9.48 13.26
CA PRO A 405 2.63 -10.42 12.36
C PRO A 405 1.11 -10.45 12.54
N ASP A 406 0.63 -10.33 13.77
CA ASP A 406 -0.79 -10.33 14.14
C ASP A 406 -1.55 -9.06 13.76
N ALA A 407 -0.84 -7.97 13.42
CA ALA A 407 -1.43 -6.68 13.04
C ALA A 407 -2.40 -6.80 11.86
N PHE A 408 -2.07 -7.62 10.85
CA PHE A 408 -2.93 -7.83 9.69
C PHE A 408 -4.20 -8.61 10.02
N ARG A 409 -4.15 -9.53 11.00
CA ARG A 409 -5.35 -10.24 11.49
C ARG A 409 -6.23 -9.28 12.28
N ARG A 410 -5.64 -8.48 13.18
CA ARG A 410 -6.34 -7.41 13.90
C ARG A 410 -7.05 -6.45 12.94
N ALA A 411 -6.37 -6.02 11.88
CA ALA A 411 -6.95 -5.19 10.83
C ALA A 411 -8.09 -5.89 10.08
N GLY A 412 -7.95 -7.19 9.77
CA GLY A 412 -9.01 -7.98 9.16
C GLY A 412 -10.26 -8.10 10.04
N LEU A 413 -10.08 -8.37 11.33
CA LEU A 413 -11.17 -8.42 12.32
C LEU A 413 -11.87 -7.06 12.49
N LEU A 414 -11.08 -5.98 12.53
CA LEU A 414 -11.60 -4.61 12.57
C LEU A 414 -12.50 -4.32 11.36
N LEU A 415 -12.02 -4.62 10.14
CA LEU A 415 -12.80 -4.41 8.91
C LEU A 415 -14.06 -5.28 8.88
N GLN A 416 -14.00 -6.55 9.32
CA GLN A 416 -15.16 -7.43 9.37
C GLN A 416 -16.24 -6.91 10.32
N ARG A 417 -15.85 -6.38 11.49
CA ARG A 417 -16.79 -5.76 12.44
C ARG A 417 -17.40 -4.49 11.88
N MET A 418 -16.57 -3.60 11.33
CA MET A 418 -17.05 -2.37 10.68
C MET A 418 -18.00 -2.67 9.52
N GLU A 419 -17.72 -3.71 8.72
CA GLU A 419 -18.63 -4.15 7.65
C GLU A 419 -19.98 -4.58 8.20
N ARG A 420 -20.00 -5.37 9.28
CA ARG A 420 -21.23 -5.82 9.95
C ARG A 420 -22.02 -4.62 10.48
N ALA A 421 -21.35 -3.70 11.16
CA ALA A 421 -21.94 -2.50 11.74
C ALA A 421 -22.56 -1.57 10.71
N VAL A 422 -21.85 -1.31 9.62
CA VAL A 422 -22.32 -0.50 8.49
C VAL A 422 -23.47 -1.20 7.78
N SER A 423 -23.43 -2.54 7.66
CA SER A 423 -24.52 -3.31 7.05
C SER A 423 -25.81 -3.22 7.86
N LEU A 424 -25.75 -3.33 9.18
CA LEU A 424 -26.92 -3.16 10.06
C LEU A 424 -27.51 -1.75 9.92
N ARG A 425 -26.67 -0.71 9.97
CA ARG A 425 -27.13 0.69 9.79
C ARG A 425 -27.68 0.95 8.39
N LEU A 426 -27.12 0.31 7.36
CA LEU A 426 -27.62 0.41 6.00
C LEU A 426 -29.01 -0.22 5.87
N GLU A 427 -29.26 -1.37 6.51
CA GLU A 427 -30.58 -1.98 6.55
C GLU A 427 -31.61 -1.08 7.23
N ASP A 428 -31.23 -0.45 8.34
CA ASP A 428 -32.08 0.51 9.04
C ASP A 428 -32.34 1.76 8.18
N ALA A 429 -31.32 2.35 7.57
CA ALA A 429 -31.47 3.51 6.69
C ALA A 429 -32.32 3.21 5.43
N ILE A 430 -32.23 2.00 4.88
CA ILE A 430 -33.11 1.57 3.78
C ILE A 430 -34.56 1.49 4.26
N ARG A 431 -34.80 0.94 5.45
CA ARG A 431 -36.13 0.88 6.05
C ARG A 431 -36.71 2.27 6.28
N ASP A 432 -35.91 3.20 6.81
CA ASP A 432 -36.31 4.58 7.06
C ASP A 432 -36.61 5.34 5.76
N ARG A 433 -35.77 5.15 4.72
CA ARG A 433 -36.01 5.68 3.37
C ARG A 433 -37.34 5.19 2.79
N ASP A 434 -37.61 3.90 2.89
CA ASP A 434 -38.81 3.29 2.33
C ASP A 434 -40.08 3.70 3.11
N ALA A 435 -39.94 4.04 4.41
CA ALA A 435 -41.00 4.64 5.21
C ALA A 435 -41.26 6.12 4.87
N ALA A 436 -40.24 6.87 4.41
CA ALA A 436 -40.32 8.29 4.08
C ALA A 436 -40.93 8.53 2.67
N LEU A 437 -42.21 8.20 2.48
CA LEU A 437 -42.91 8.46 1.21
C LEU A 437 -43.29 9.95 1.07
N PRO A 438 -43.12 10.55 -0.13
CA PRO A 438 -43.44 11.95 -0.34
C PRO A 438 -44.96 12.17 -0.34
N VAL A 439 -45.41 13.16 0.43
CA VAL A 439 -46.82 13.53 0.53
C VAL A 439 -47.27 14.30 -0.75
N PRO A 440 -48.53 14.13 -1.20
CA PRO A 440 -49.11 14.91 -2.29
C PRO A 440 -49.02 16.43 -2.06
N PRO A 441 -49.15 17.25 -3.12
CA PRO A 441 -49.15 18.71 -3.00
C PRO A 441 -50.23 19.20 -2.03
N PRO A 442 -49.98 20.31 -1.30
CA PRO A 442 -50.92 20.85 -0.32
C PRO A 442 -52.26 21.18 -0.97
N SER A 443 -53.34 20.92 -0.25
CA SER A 443 -54.70 21.21 -0.70
C SER A 443 -55.22 22.51 -0.09
N PHE A 444 -56.03 23.26 -0.85
CA PHE A 444 -56.71 24.45 -0.34
C PHE A 444 -58.18 24.17 0.02
N GLU A 445 -58.63 22.93 -0.05
CA GLU A 445 -60.05 22.57 0.14
C GLU A 445 -60.54 22.97 1.53
N THR A 446 -59.80 22.62 2.57
CA THR A 446 -60.11 23.01 3.96
C THR A 446 -60.22 24.53 4.15
N PHE A 447 -59.37 25.31 3.48
CA PHE A 447 -59.43 26.77 3.53
C PHE A 447 -60.64 27.31 2.74
N ARG A 448 -60.94 26.72 1.58
CA ARG A 448 -62.10 27.10 0.75
C ARG A 448 -63.41 26.82 1.48
N ASP A 449 -63.51 25.69 2.16
CA ASP A 449 -64.69 25.32 2.95
C ASP A 449 -64.85 26.23 4.17
N ALA A 450 -63.77 26.55 4.88
CA ALA A 450 -63.81 27.49 6.00
C ALA A 450 -64.17 28.92 5.56
N HIS A 451 -63.68 29.37 4.40
CA HIS A 451 -64.07 30.66 3.81
C HIS A 451 -65.55 30.67 3.42
N ALA A 452 -66.06 29.61 2.79
CA ALA A 452 -67.48 29.47 2.47
C ALA A 452 -68.36 29.48 3.73
N GLY A 453 -67.96 28.75 4.78
CA GLY A 453 -68.63 28.76 6.08
C GLY A 453 -68.67 30.14 6.74
N PHE A 454 -67.60 30.93 6.62
CA PHE A 454 -67.57 32.31 7.08
C PHE A 454 -68.54 33.19 6.28
N MET A 455 -68.59 33.05 4.95
CA MET A 455 -69.53 33.79 4.10
C MET A 455 -70.99 33.43 4.40
N ASP A 456 -71.29 32.15 4.68
CA ASP A 456 -72.60 31.68 5.13
C ASP A 456 -73.01 32.28 6.47
N ALA A 457 -72.10 32.29 7.44
CA ALA A 457 -72.33 32.90 8.74
C ALA A 457 -72.57 34.41 8.59
N ALA A 458 -71.80 35.09 7.72
CA ALA A 458 -71.97 36.51 7.44
C ALA A 458 -73.32 36.81 6.79
N ARG A 459 -73.81 35.96 5.87
CA ARG A 459 -75.14 36.08 5.26
C ARG A 459 -76.28 35.98 6.26
N ARG A 460 -76.19 35.02 7.19
CA ARG A 460 -77.21 34.78 8.21
C ARG A 460 -77.17 35.84 9.33
N LYS A 461 -76.14 36.68 9.41
CA LYS A 461 -76.05 37.76 10.41
C LYS A 461 -77.12 38.82 10.13
N PRO A 462 -78.10 39.00 11.03
CA PRO A 462 -79.14 39.98 10.81
C PRO A 462 -78.58 41.41 10.96
N ASP A 463 -79.06 42.34 10.13
CA ASP A 463 -78.64 43.74 10.20
C ASP A 463 -79.21 44.40 11.46
N LEU A 464 -78.35 44.94 12.32
CA LEU A 464 -78.72 45.56 13.59
C LEU A 464 -79.79 46.64 13.40
N ALA A 465 -79.71 47.43 12.32
CA ALA A 465 -80.71 48.45 12.02
C ALA A 465 -82.09 47.85 11.73
N ARG A 466 -82.14 46.75 10.96
CA ARG A 466 -83.38 46.02 10.66
C ARG A 466 -83.92 45.31 11.90
N VAL A 467 -83.05 44.69 12.71
CA VAL A 467 -83.42 44.05 13.97
C VAL A 467 -84.04 45.05 14.93
N VAL A 468 -83.43 46.22 15.11
CA VAL A 468 -83.97 47.29 15.96
C VAL A 468 -85.30 47.81 15.40
N PHE A 469 -85.39 48.02 14.09
CA PHE A 469 -86.63 48.47 13.45
C PHE A 469 -87.79 47.48 13.62
N TYR A 470 -87.60 46.20 13.31
CA TYR A 470 -88.62 45.17 13.53
C TYR A 470 -88.89 44.97 15.02
N GLY A 471 -87.88 45.08 15.88
CA GLY A 471 -88.05 45.05 17.33
C GLY A 471 -88.97 46.16 17.83
N LEU A 472 -88.78 47.38 17.35
CA LEU A 472 -89.66 48.52 17.63
C LEU A 472 -91.08 48.30 17.08
N LEU A 473 -91.21 47.74 15.87
CA LEU A 473 -92.50 47.40 15.26
C LEU A 473 -93.25 46.33 16.08
N PHE A 474 -92.58 45.24 16.47
CA PHE A 474 -93.14 44.19 17.32
C PHE A 474 -93.49 44.70 18.73
N THR A 475 -92.68 45.59 19.30
CA THR A 475 -92.98 46.23 20.58
C THR A 475 -94.19 47.15 20.44
N ALA A 476 -94.30 47.92 19.36
CA ALA A 476 -95.47 48.75 19.07
C ALA A 476 -96.75 47.91 18.86
N ALA A 477 -96.66 46.81 18.12
CA ALA A 477 -97.76 45.85 17.97
C ALA A 477 -98.17 45.24 19.32
N GLY A 478 -97.20 44.86 20.16
CA GLY A 478 -97.43 44.40 21.52
C GLY A 478 -98.16 45.45 22.36
N VAL A 479 -97.77 46.73 22.27
CA VAL A 479 -98.45 47.83 22.97
C VAL A 479 -99.86 48.08 22.45
N LEU A 480 -100.12 47.88 21.16
CA LEU A 480 -101.44 48.07 20.54
C LEU A 480 -102.41 46.92 20.85
N PHE A 481 -101.95 45.68 20.82
CA PHE A 481 -102.82 44.49 20.91
C PHE A 481 -102.81 43.82 22.29
N ALA A 482 -101.68 43.81 23.01
CA ALA A 482 -101.59 43.11 24.29
C ALA A 482 -102.45 43.71 25.42
N PRO A 483 -102.76 45.02 25.51
CA PRO A 483 -103.65 45.53 26.55
C PRO A 483 -105.05 44.94 26.49
N ILE A 484 -105.55 44.65 25.28
CA ILE A 484 -106.86 43.99 25.08
C ILE A 484 -106.80 42.56 25.63
N VAL A 485 -105.71 41.86 25.35
CA VAL A 485 -105.46 40.50 25.85
C VAL A 485 -105.25 40.47 27.36
N LEU A 486 -104.49 41.41 27.93
CA LEU A 486 -104.25 41.52 29.38
C LEU A 486 -105.54 41.82 30.14
N ARG A 487 -106.43 42.63 29.57
CA ARG A 487 -107.77 42.87 30.12
C ARG A 487 -108.65 41.63 30.04
N ALA A 488 -108.65 40.93 28.91
CA ALA A 488 -109.36 39.66 28.75
C ALA A 488 -108.84 38.57 29.71
N ILE A 489 -107.52 38.51 29.95
CA ILE A 489 -106.89 37.62 30.93
C ILE A 489 -107.31 37.99 32.35
N ALA A 490 -107.37 39.29 32.70
CA ALA A 490 -107.83 39.74 34.00
C ALA A 490 -109.31 39.44 34.25
N GLU A 491 -110.12 39.40 33.19
CA GLU A 491 -111.53 38.97 33.23
C GLU A 491 -111.65 37.44 33.32
N ALA A 492 -110.86 36.68 32.56
CA ALA A 492 -110.86 35.22 32.60
C ALA A 492 -110.33 34.64 33.92
N LEU A 493 -109.40 35.32 34.58
CA LEU A 493 -108.85 34.94 35.89
C LEU A 493 -109.65 35.55 37.07
N SER A 494 -110.77 36.21 36.81
CA SER A 494 -111.66 36.81 37.82
C SER A 494 -110.94 37.72 38.83
N ILE A 495 -109.96 38.52 38.37
CA ILE A 495 -109.17 39.39 39.25
C ILE A 495 -110.05 40.54 39.76
N GLU A 496 -110.13 40.69 41.09
CA GLU A 496 -110.91 41.74 41.74
C GLU A 496 -110.34 43.14 41.42
N PRO A 497 -111.20 44.18 41.25
CA PRO A 497 -110.75 45.54 40.95
C PRO A 497 -109.80 46.15 42.00
N SER A 498 -109.91 45.71 43.26
CA SER A 498 -109.08 46.14 44.41
C SER A 498 -107.72 45.42 44.50
N ALA A 499 -107.49 44.38 43.71
CA ALA A 499 -106.23 43.65 43.74
C ALA A 499 -105.07 44.54 43.25
N TRP A 500 -103.91 44.43 43.90
CA TRP A 500 -102.73 45.24 43.57
C TRP A 500 -102.24 45.08 42.11
N GLN A 501 -102.61 43.98 41.45
CA GLN A 501 -102.30 43.68 40.04
C GLN A 501 -103.29 44.31 39.05
N SER A 502 -104.49 44.68 39.51
CA SER A 502 -105.58 45.23 38.69
C SER A 502 -105.18 46.51 37.92
N PRO A 503 -104.49 47.50 38.53
CA PRO A 503 -104.06 48.71 37.81
C PRO A 503 -103.09 48.40 36.67
N TRP A 504 -102.24 47.38 36.81
CA TRP A 504 -101.24 47.01 35.80
C TRP A 504 -101.83 46.21 34.64
N LEU A 505 -102.96 45.54 34.85
CA LEU A 505 -103.65 44.76 33.81
C LEU A 505 -104.75 45.56 33.09
N ARG A 506 -105.43 46.49 33.78
CA ARG A 506 -106.59 47.23 33.24
C ARG A 506 -106.27 48.69 32.89
N GLU A 507 -105.86 49.52 33.84
CA GLU A 507 -105.70 50.97 33.64
C GLU A 507 -104.34 51.34 33.00
N ARG A 508 -103.29 50.62 33.39
CA ARG A 508 -101.91 50.76 32.92
C ARG A 508 -101.48 49.57 32.06
N GLY A 509 -102.43 48.82 31.50
CA GLY A 509 -102.17 47.65 30.66
C GLY A 509 -101.21 47.94 29.49
N TRP A 510 -101.24 49.17 28.96
CA TRP A 510 -100.32 49.62 27.92
C TRP A 510 -98.86 49.76 28.41
N LEU A 511 -98.62 50.18 29.66
CA LEU A 511 -97.28 50.25 30.26
C LEU A 511 -96.72 48.84 30.50
N THR A 512 -97.55 47.95 31.03
CA THR A 512 -97.18 46.54 31.24
C THR A 512 -96.88 45.85 29.91
N ALA A 513 -97.71 46.08 28.89
CA ALA A 513 -97.48 45.59 27.54
C ALA A 513 -96.18 46.12 26.93
N LEU A 514 -95.85 47.41 27.14
CA LEU A 514 -94.61 48.02 26.67
C LEU A 514 -93.37 47.39 27.34
N VAL A 515 -93.40 47.22 28.66
CA VAL A 515 -92.28 46.63 29.42
C VAL A 515 -92.10 45.16 29.08
N VAL A 516 -93.19 44.37 29.06
CA VAL A 516 -93.13 42.92 28.78
C VAL A 516 -92.77 42.65 27.32
N SER A 517 -93.40 43.37 26.37
CA SER A 517 -93.08 43.19 24.94
C SER A 517 -91.68 43.72 24.62
N GLY A 518 -91.29 44.88 25.18
CA GLY A 518 -89.94 45.44 25.00
C GLY A 518 -88.86 44.54 25.59
N ALA A 519 -89.05 44.00 26.80
CA ALA A 519 -88.11 43.08 27.42
C ALA A 519 -88.06 41.72 26.69
N GLY A 520 -89.21 41.16 26.32
CA GLY A 520 -89.29 39.89 25.61
C GLY A 520 -88.69 39.95 24.19
N VAL A 521 -89.09 40.95 23.40
CA VAL A 521 -88.56 41.19 22.05
C VAL A 521 -87.09 41.58 22.11
N GLY A 522 -86.69 42.45 23.05
CA GLY A 522 -85.29 42.82 23.26
C GLY A 522 -84.40 41.64 23.64
N ALA A 523 -84.86 40.77 24.56
CA ALA A 523 -84.13 39.56 24.93
C ALA A 523 -84.04 38.55 23.77
N PHE A 524 -85.14 38.32 23.04
CA PHE A 524 -85.16 37.41 21.89
C PHE A 524 -84.24 37.88 20.76
N LEU A 525 -84.37 39.14 20.35
CA LEU A 525 -83.55 39.72 19.28
C LEU A 525 -82.08 39.86 19.70
N GLY A 526 -81.84 40.23 20.97
CA GLY A 526 -80.49 40.28 21.53
C GLY A 526 -79.81 38.91 21.57
N LEU A 527 -80.54 37.86 21.98
CA LEU A 527 -80.03 36.47 21.97
C LEU A 527 -79.80 35.97 20.54
N HIS A 528 -80.72 36.24 19.62
CA HIS A 528 -80.59 35.86 18.22
C HIS A 528 -79.40 36.56 17.54
N HIS A 529 -79.28 37.88 17.70
CA HIS A 529 -78.14 38.67 17.19
C HIS A 529 -76.81 38.22 17.81
N ARG A 530 -76.79 37.96 19.13
CA ARG A 530 -75.60 37.45 19.82
C ARG A 530 -75.19 36.08 19.29
N LYS A 531 -76.13 35.15 19.10
CA LYS A 531 -75.85 33.82 18.52
C LYS A 531 -75.30 33.93 17.10
N ALA A 532 -75.91 34.75 16.25
CA ALA A 532 -75.45 34.96 14.89
C ALA A 532 -74.07 35.63 14.84
N HIS A 533 -73.80 36.60 15.73
CA HIS A 533 -72.50 37.24 15.83
C HIS A 533 -71.40 36.29 16.32
N LEU A 534 -71.68 35.47 17.33
CA LEU A 534 -70.75 34.44 17.80
C LEU A 534 -70.42 33.44 16.68
N ALA A 535 -71.43 32.98 15.94
CA ALA A 535 -71.22 32.09 14.79
C ALA A 535 -70.30 32.72 13.72
N VAL A 536 -70.44 34.02 13.44
CA VAL A 536 -69.54 34.75 12.52
C VAL A 536 -68.13 34.85 13.08
N ARG A 537 -67.98 35.08 14.39
CA ARG A 537 -66.66 35.18 15.03
C ARG A 537 -65.95 33.83 15.06
N ASP A 538 -66.68 32.76 15.36
CA ASP A 538 -66.14 31.40 15.39
C ASP A 538 -65.71 31.00 13.96
N ALA A 539 -66.56 31.22 12.95
CA ALA A 539 -66.21 30.98 11.55
C ALA A 539 -65.06 31.87 11.04
N PHE A 540 -64.90 33.08 11.59
CA PHE A 540 -63.75 33.96 11.30
C PHE A 540 -62.44 33.36 11.83
N HIS A 541 -62.44 32.83 13.05
CA HIS A 541 -61.29 32.12 13.59
C HIS A 541 -61.00 30.86 12.78
N ASP A 542 -62.02 30.05 12.46
CA ASP A 542 -61.88 28.84 11.66
C ASP A 542 -61.27 29.13 10.28
N MET A 543 -61.66 30.22 9.63
CA MET A 543 -61.10 30.65 8.35
C MET A 543 -59.60 30.99 8.44
N PHE A 544 -59.19 31.78 9.44
CA PHE A 544 -57.78 32.15 9.62
C PHE A 544 -56.92 30.99 10.16
N ASP A 545 -57.50 30.11 10.97
CA ASP A 545 -56.86 28.88 11.44
C ASP A 545 -56.67 27.92 10.26
N ALA A 546 -57.68 27.72 9.41
CA ALA A 546 -57.55 26.95 8.18
C ALA A 546 -56.48 27.53 7.25
N LEU A 547 -56.44 28.85 7.07
CA LEU A 547 -55.39 29.52 6.29
C LEU A 547 -54.00 29.27 6.87
N THR A 548 -53.83 29.37 8.19
CA THR A 548 -52.55 29.09 8.86
C THR A 548 -52.16 27.62 8.73
N ASN A 549 -53.13 26.71 8.91
CA ASN A 549 -52.94 25.27 8.80
C ASN A 549 -52.58 24.81 7.38
N THR A 550 -53.03 25.49 6.32
CA THR A 550 -52.55 25.18 4.96
C THR A 550 -51.04 25.41 4.80
N VAL A 551 -50.43 26.28 5.60
CA VAL A 551 -49.00 26.60 5.53
C VAL A 551 -48.20 25.75 6.52
N THR A 552 -48.58 25.77 7.79
CA THR A 552 -47.81 25.19 8.91
C THR A 552 -48.53 24.03 9.61
N GLY A 553 -49.66 23.57 9.08
CA GLY A 553 -50.42 22.47 9.67
C GLY A 553 -49.69 21.13 9.58
N LEU A 554 -50.19 20.15 10.32
CA LEU A 554 -49.63 18.79 10.36
C LEU A 554 -50.15 17.89 9.24
N ARG A 555 -51.20 18.30 8.52
CA ARG A 555 -51.83 17.53 7.44
C ARG A 555 -52.13 18.41 6.23
N ASP A 556 -51.85 17.90 5.04
CA ASP A 556 -52.11 18.51 3.73
C ASP A 556 -51.52 19.93 3.59
N SER A 557 -50.43 20.19 4.32
CA SER A 557 -49.83 21.52 4.43
C SER A 557 -48.55 21.66 3.59
N VAL A 558 -48.17 22.91 3.36
CA VAL A 558 -46.88 23.24 2.72
C VAL A 558 -45.70 22.70 3.54
N LEU A 559 -45.77 22.77 4.88
CA LEU A 559 -44.77 22.22 5.79
C LEU A 559 -44.60 20.71 5.60
N GLU A 560 -45.68 19.95 5.67
CA GLU A 560 -45.64 18.49 5.52
C GLU A 560 -45.11 18.07 4.14
N TYR A 561 -45.53 18.78 3.08
CA TYR A 561 -45.09 18.56 1.72
C TYR A 561 -43.56 18.70 1.55
N PHE A 562 -42.95 19.73 2.15
CA PHE A 562 -41.51 19.95 2.07
C PHE A 562 -40.73 19.12 3.09
N ALA A 563 -41.26 18.93 4.29
CA ALA A 563 -40.61 18.14 5.33
C ALA A 563 -40.51 16.66 4.92
N SER A 564 -41.57 16.08 4.34
CA SER A 564 -41.54 14.71 3.80
C SER A 564 -40.48 14.54 2.71
N ARG A 565 -40.33 15.51 1.80
CA ARG A 565 -39.29 15.49 0.76
C ARG A 565 -37.88 15.68 1.31
N LEU A 566 -37.71 16.56 2.29
CA LEU A 566 -36.42 16.79 2.93
C LEU A 566 -35.98 15.54 3.69
N ARG A 567 -36.91 14.90 4.40
CA ARG A 567 -36.71 13.60 5.07
C ARG A 567 -36.29 12.53 4.08
N LEU A 568 -37.03 12.37 2.98
CA LEU A 568 -36.66 11.41 1.92
C LEU A 568 -35.27 11.72 1.34
N ALA A 569 -34.96 12.99 1.06
CA ALA A 569 -33.66 13.38 0.52
C ALA A 569 -32.50 13.08 1.49
N ARG A 570 -32.72 13.26 2.80
CA ARG A 570 -31.77 12.90 3.86
C ARG A 570 -31.54 11.40 3.93
N GLU A 571 -32.61 10.60 3.95
CA GLU A 571 -32.49 9.14 4.01
C GLU A 571 -31.83 8.57 2.76
N VAL A 572 -32.15 9.09 1.56
CA VAL A 572 -31.46 8.70 0.32
C VAL A 572 -29.96 9.03 0.41
N ALA A 573 -29.59 10.23 0.86
CA ALA A 573 -28.20 10.62 1.00
C ALA A 573 -27.46 9.79 2.07
N ARG A 574 -28.13 9.43 3.18
CA ARG A 574 -27.61 8.54 4.23
C ARG A 574 -27.33 7.15 3.66
N VAL A 575 -28.25 6.59 2.88
CA VAL A 575 -28.08 5.30 2.19
C VAL A 575 -26.89 5.36 1.22
N GLU A 576 -26.80 6.40 0.39
CA GLU A 576 -25.67 6.59 -0.54
C GLU A 576 -24.33 6.70 0.21
N ALA A 577 -24.29 7.42 1.32
CA ALA A 577 -23.10 7.53 2.17
C ALA A 577 -22.69 6.19 2.78
N LEU A 578 -23.63 5.44 3.37
CA LEU A 578 -23.36 4.13 3.96
C LEU A 578 -22.92 3.10 2.92
N LEU A 579 -23.49 3.13 1.71
CA LEU A 579 -23.04 2.30 0.59
C LEU A 579 -21.60 2.61 0.19
N ALA A 580 -21.24 3.89 0.13
CA ALA A 580 -19.87 4.31 -0.16
C ALA A 580 -18.89 3.84 0.93
N VAL A 581 -19.25 3.99 2.21
CA VAL A 581 -18.45 3.49 3.35
C VAL A 581 -18.26 1.99 3.26
N ARG A 582 -19.35 1.22 3.04
CA ARG A 582 -19.29 -0.23 2.86
C ARG A 582 -18.38 -0.64 1.72
N SER A 583 -18.46 0.03 0.57
CA SER A 583 -17.62 -0.27 -0.59
C SER A 583 -16.13 -0.02 -0.30
N ALA A 584 -15.80 1.00 0.47
CA ALA A 584 -14.42 1.29 0.87
C ALA A 584 -13.87 0.25 1.86
N ILE A 585 -14.68 -0.17 2.84
CA ILE A 585 -14.33 -1.25 3.78
C ILE A 585 -14.08 -2.55 3.02
N ALA A 586 -14.97 -2.91 2.08
CA ALA A 586 -14.83 -4.10 1.25
C ALA A 586 -13.56 -4.06 0.39
N ALA A 587 -13.20 -2.90 -0.16
CA ALA A 587 -11.97 -2.73 -0.92
C ALA A 587 -10.72 -2.93 -0.04
N ASP A 588 -10.69 -2.37 1.17
CA ASP A 588 -9.59 -2.57 2.12
C ASP A 588 -9.51 -4.05 2.57
N ALA A 589 -10.65 -4.72 2.77
CA ALA A 589 -10.70 -6.14 3.10
C ALA A 589 -10.17 -7.02 1.96
N GLU A 590 -10.59 -6.75 0.72
CA GLU A 590 -10.06 -7.41 -0.47
C GLU A 590 -8.55 -7.21 -0.57
N ARG A 591 -8.04 -5.99 -0.31
CA ARG A 591 -6.61 -5.72 -0.28
C ARG A 591 -5.88 -6.58 0.74
N LEU A 592 -6.40 -6.76 1.96
CA LEU A 592 -5.80 -7.67 2.94
C LEU A 592 -5.76 -9.12 2.45
N THR A 593 -6.79 -9.60 1.74
CA THR A 593 -6.75 -10.94 1.14
C THR A 593 -5.67 -11.06 0.06
N LEU A 594 -5.42 -9.98 -0.69
CA LEU A 594 -4.32 -9.92 -1.66
C LEU A 594 -2.95 -9.94 -0.97
N VAL A 595 -2.82 -9.34 0.22
CA VAL A 595 -1.60 -9.43 1.03
C VAL A 595 -1.32 -10.89 1.43
N ASP A 596 -2.34 -11.63 1.88
CA ASP A 596 -2.18 -13.06 2.22
C ASP A 596 -1.72 -13.88 1.01
N ARG A 597 -2.37 -13.66 -0.15
CA ARG A 597 -1.97 -14.33 -1.41
C ARG A 597 -0.55 -13.95 -1.84
N ALA A 598 -0.17 -12.68 -1.71
CA ALA A 598 1.16 -12.20 -2.03
C ALA A 598 2.21 -12.84 -1.11
N ALA A 599 1.94 -12.93 0.19
CA ALA A 599 2.82 -13.61 1.15
C ALA A 599 2.99 -15.10 0.83
N ARG A 600 1.91 -15.81 0.49
CA ARG A 600 2.00 -17.23 0.05
C ARG A 600 2.84 -17.40 -1.21
N ARG A 601 2.67 -16.49 -2.19
CA ARG A 601 3.45 -16.52 -3.44
C ARG A 601 4.91 -16.14 -3.23
N ALA A 602 5.18 -15.17 -2.36
CA ALA A 602 6.53 -14.82 -1.97
C ALA A 602 7.21 -16.01 -1.30
N ARG A 603 6.55 -16.64 -0.32
CA ARG A 603 7.00 -17.86 0.34
C ARG A 603 7.36 -18.97 -0.65
N SER A 604 6.50 -19.27 -1.63
CA SER A 604 6.81 -20.31 -2.63
C SER A 604 8.04 -19.96 -3.47
N HIS A 605 8.17 -18.71 -3.92
CA HIS A 605 9.34 -18.26 -4.68
C HIS A 605 10.63 -18.27 -3.85
N LEU A 606 10.56 -17.91 -2.57
CA LEU A 606 11.71 -17.96 -1.65
C LEU A 606 12.16 -19.41 -1.44
N LEU A 607 11.23 -20.34 -1.26
CA LEU A 607 11.56 -21.78 -1.16
C LEU A 607 12.18 -22.33 -2.46
N GLU A 608 11.69 -21.91 -3.63
CA GLU A 608 12.29 -22.27 -4.92
C GLU A 608 13.72 -21.69 -5.07
N SER A 609 13.92 -20.45 -4.65
CA SER A 609 15.21 -19.76 -4.66
C SER A 609 16.23 -20.45 -3.74
N LEU A 610 15.81 -20.86 -2.54
CA LEU A 610 16.63 -21.63 -1.60
C LEU A 610 16.98 -23.02 -2.15
N ARG A 611 16.03 -23.73 -2.77
CA ARG A 611 16.28 -25.02 -3.44
C ARG A 611 17.26 -24.90 -4.61
N ALA A 612 17.19 -23.84 -5.40
CA ALA A 612 18.14 -23.59 -6.50
C ALA A 612 19.59 -23.46 -5.99
N VAL A 613 19.74 -23.08 -4.72
CA VAL A 613 21.00 -22.93 -4.01
C VAL A 613 21.32 -24.17 -3.14
N ARG A 614 20.54 -25.26 -3.26
CA ARG A 614 20.67 -26.52 -2.53
C ARG A 614 20.45 -26.40 -1.01
N VAL A 615 19.65 -25.42 -0.58
CA VAL A 615 19.18 -25.33 0.81
C VAL A 615 17.78 -25.91 0.87
N GLU A 616 17.60 -26.97 1.66
CA GLU A 616 16.32 -27.66 1.85
C GLU A 616 15.85 -27.56 3.30
N ARG A 617 14.59 -27.93 3.57
CA ARG A 617 14.09 -28.03 4.95
C ARG A 617 14.38 -29.44 5.49
N ASP A 618 14.92 -29.52 6.70
CA ASP A 618 15.11 -30.76 7.46
C ASP A 618 13.76 -31.40 7.86
N ALA A 619 13.80 -32.59 8.47
CA ALA A 619 12.60 -33.30 8.92
C ALA A 619 11.81 -32.51 9.98
N GLU A 620 12.49 -31.61 10.69
CA GLU A 620 11.94 -30.67 11.68
C GLU A 620 11.45 -29.34 11.07
N GLY A 621 11.58 -29.16 9.75
CA GLY A 621 11.12 -27.98 9.01
C GLY A 621 12.07 -26.78 9.02
N ARG A 622 13.29 -26.90 9.55
CA ARG A 622 14.34 -25.86 9.57
C ARG A 622 15.18 -25.91 8.30
N LEU A 623 15.73 -24.76 7.90
CA LEU A 623 16.59 -24.70 6.72
C LEU A 623 17.95 -25.34 7.01
N ASP A 624 18.35 -26.32 6.20
CA ASP A 624 19.67 -26.97 6.25
C ASP A 624 20.62 -26.34 5.21
N PRO A 625 21.64 -25.58 5.65
CA PRO A 625 22.62 -24.96 4.75
C PRO A 625 23.67 -25.95 4.21
N SER A 626 23.63 -27.24 4.56
CA SER A 626 24.68 -28.22 4.19
C SER A 626 24.93 -28.31 2.68
N GLY A 627 23.89 -28.17 1.85
CA GLY A 627 24.01 -28.22 0.40
C GLY A 627 24.74 -27.01 -0.23
N LEU A 628 24.91 -25.89 0.50
CA LEU A 628 25.69 -24.73 0.06
C LEU A 628 27.15 -25.08 -0.19
N PHE A 629 27.69 -26.01 0.60
CA PHE A 629 29.11 -26.38 0.61
C PHE A 629 29.38 -27.69 -0.13
N GLY A 630 28.38 -28.20 -0.87
CA GLY A 630 28.52 -29.42 -1.67
C GLY A 630 28.56 -30.70 -0.84
N GLN A 631 28.12 -30.70 0.42
CA GLN A 631 27.98 -31.96 1.17
C GLN A 631 26.77 -32.75 0.65
N GLY A 632 27.03 -33.64 -0.30
CA GLY A 632 26.12 -34.66 -0.81
C GLY A 632 26.95 -35.76 -1.47
N GLU A 633 26.42 -36.99 -1.52
CA GLU A 633 27.12 -38.19 -2.03
C GLU A 633 27.64 -38.08 -3.49
N GLU A 634 27.32 -36.99 -4.19
CA GLU A 634 27.69 -36.72 -5.58
C GLU A 634 28.80 -35.67 -5.79
N ALA A 635 29.31 -35.02 -4.74
CA ALA A 635 30.45 -34.10 -4.87
C ALA A 635 31.79 -34.85 -4.68
N LEU A 636 32.50 -35.08 -5.78
CA LEU A 636 33.82 -35.75 -5.81
C LEU A 636 34.95 -34.94 -5.16
N VAL A 637 34.68 -33.71 -4.74
CA VAL A 637 35.62 -32.81 -4.06
C VAL A 637 35.24 -32.73 -2.58
N GLU A 638 36.13 -33.16 -1.69
CA GLU A 638 35.99 -32.95 -0.24
C GLU A 638 35.71 -31.47 0.04
N SER A 639 34.60 -31.17 0.73
CA SER A 639 34.33 -29.83 1.26
C SER A 639 35.52 -29.42 2.11
N MET A 640 36.26 -28.40 1.68
CA MET A 640 37.39 -27.87 2.46
C MET A 640 36.94 -27.11 3.71
N LEU A 641 35.63 -26.93 3.88
CA LEU A 641 35.05 -26.37 5.09
C LEU A 641 34.77 -27.47 6.11
N PRO A 642 35.13 -27.25 7.39
CA PRO A 642 34.83 -28.18 8.47
C PRO A 642 33.32 -28.45 8.59
N PRO A 643 32.88 -29.64 9.03
CA PRO A 643 31.47 -29.92 9.29
C PRO A 643 30.86 -28.96 10.32
N GLU A 644 31.66 -28.37 11.20
CA GLU A 644 31.26 -27.34 12.17
C GLU A 644 30.87 -26.00 11.50
N ALA A 645 31.30 -25.77 10.25
CA ALA A 645 31.06 -24.52 9.54
C ALA A 645 29.58 -24.28 9.25
N LYS A 646 28.79 -25.36 9.06
CA LYS A 646 27.34 -25.28 8.88
C LYS A 646 26.61 -24.88 10.17
N GLU A 647 27.07 -25.39 11.31
CA GLU A 647 26.51 -25.07 12.63
C GLU A 647 26.81 -23.61 12.97
N HIS A 648 28.01 -23.14 12.64
CA HIS A 648 28.38 -21.75 12.78
C HIS A 648 27.53 -20.83 11.88
N LEU A 649 27.36 -21.16 10.60
CA LEU A 649 26.50 -20.38 9.70
C LEU A 649 25.05 -20.35 10.19
N ALA A 650 24.52 -21.46 10.69
CA ALA A 650 23.18 -21.51 11.29
C ALA A 650 23.09 -20.68 12.58
N SER A 651 24.17 -20.62 13.37
CA SER A 651 24.23 -19.82 14.61
C SER A 651 24.18 -18.31 14.37
N LEU A 652 24.55 -17.84 13.17
CA LEU A 652 24.45 -16.42 12.78
C LEU A 652 23.00 -15.96 12.59
N LEU A 653 22.06 -16.90 12.42
CA LEU A 653 20.63 -16.62 12.34
C LEU A 653 19.89 -17.37 13.47
N PRO A 654 20.10 -17.00 14.75
CA PRO A 654 19.56 -17.76 15.87
C PRO A 654 18.04 -17.67 15.92
N VAL A 655 17.38 -18.80 16.23
CA VAL A 655 15.92 -18.91 16.32
C VAL A 655 15.35 -17.99 17.41
N SER A 656 16.08 -17.76 18.50
CA SER A 656 15.67 -16.87 19.60
C SER A 656 15.47 -15.41 19.19
N MET A 657 16.09 -14.97 18.09
CA MET A 657 15.97 -13.61 17.57
C MET A 657 14.95 -13.48 16.44
N ARG A 658 14.24 -14.57 16.08
CA ARG A 658 13.26 -14.59 14.97
C ARG A 658 12.22 -13.48 15.12
N ASP A 659 11.57 -13.37 16.28
CA ASP A 659 10.48 -12.41 16.49
C ASP A 659 10.97 -10.96 16.36
N GLY A 660 12.16 -10.66 16.87
CA GLY A 660 12.82 -9.35 16.71
C GLY A 660 13.11 -9.03 15.24
N ARG A 661 13.73 -9.97 14.50
CA ARG A 661 14.01 -9.81 13.06
C ARG A 661 12.74 -9.59 12.25
N VAL A 662 11.68 -10.34 12.56
CA VAL A 662 10.41 -10.22 11.86
C VAL A 662 9.81 -8.82 12.06
N ARG A 663 9.75 -8.34 13.30
CA ARG A 663 9.25 -6.99 13.61
C ARG A 663 10.09 -5.89 12.97
N ASP A 664 11.41 -5.97 13.08
CA ASP A 664 12.33 -4.99 12.50
C ASP A 664 12.21 -4.95 10.96
N THR A 665 12.07 -6.11 10.31
CA THR A 665 11.88 -6.20 8.86
C THR A 665 10.52 -5.64 8.42
N LEU A 666 9.45 -5.94 9.17
CA LEU A 666 8.13 -5.35 8.92
C LEU A 666 8.13 -3.82 9.13
N PHE A 667 8.88 -3.33 10.12
CA PHE A 667 9.09 -1.91 10.36
C PHE A 667 9.87 -1.24 9.22
N ALA A 668 10.93 -1.87 8.72
CA ALA A 668 11.69 -1.42 7.56
C ALA A 668 10.82 -1.36 6.29
N LEU A 669 9.94 -2.35 6.07
CA LEU A 669 8.94 -2.30 4.99
C LEU A 669 7.96 -1.13 5.18
N ALA A 670 7.47 -0.91 6.40
CA ALA A 670 6.55 0.18 6.69
C ALA A 670 7.18 1.57 6.40
N ARG A 671 8.43 1.75 6.83
CA ARG A 671 9.17 3.03 6.80
C ARG A 671 9.84 3.28 5.45
N ASP A 672 10.71 2.38 5.01
CA ASP A 672 11.64 2.62 3.91
C ASP A 672 10.96 2.42 2.55
N GLN A 673 9.99 1.50 2.48
CA GLN A 673 9.16 1.26 1.29
C GLN A 673 7.83 2.02 1.32
N ARG A 674 7.59 2.83 2.36
CA ARG A 674 6.39 3.66 2.56
C ARG A 674 5.07 2.88 2.50
N TYR A 675 5.08 1.58 2.81
CA TYR A 675 3.86 0.77 2.79
C TYR A 675 2.81 1.27 3.79
N ARG A 676 3.22 2.00 4.84
CA ARG A 676 2.30 2.74 5.72
C ARG A 676 1.30 3.61 4.97
N HIS A 677 1.67 4.16 3.81
CA HIS A 677 0.83 5.03 3.02
C HIS A 677 0.39 4.41 1.69
N ARG A 678 1.14 3.44 1.17
CA ARG A 678 0.96 2.92 -0.19
C ARG A 678 0.36 1.53 -0.28
N TRP A 679 0.11 0.82 0.83
CA TRP A 679 -0.37 -0.56 0.78
C TRP A 679 -1.72 -0.76 0.05
N ARG A 680 -2.53 0.31 -0.08
CA ARG A 680 -3.76 0.32 -0.89
C ARG A 680 -3.53 0.43 -2.40
N GLU A 681 -2.37 0.93 -2.82
CA GLU A 681 -1.94 1.05 -4.23
C GLU A 681 -1.06 -0.13 -4.63
N GLU A 682 -0.08 -0.46 -3.78
CA GLU A 682 0.95 -1.48 -3.97
C GLU A 682 0.83 -2.53 -2.86
N VAL A 683 0.54 -3.78 -3.23
CA VAL A 683 0.33 -4.85 -2.26
C VAL A 683 1.69 -5.24 -1.63
N PRO A 684 1.85 -5.20 -0.29
CA PRO A 684 3.05 -5.69 0.37
C PRO A 684 3.41 -7.14 -0.04
N PHE A 685 4.70 -7.48 0.03
CA PHE A 685 5.24 -8.81 -0.34
C PHE A 685 5.22 -9.18 -1.83
N THR A 686 4.63 -8.37 -2.73
CA THR A 686 4.73 -8.65 -4.18
C THR A 686 6.12 -8.38 -4.74
N SER A 687 6.85 -7.42 -4.16
CA SER A 687 8.22 -7.09 -4.54
C SER A 687 9.22 -7.84 -3.65
N LEU A 688 9.77 -8.95 -4.17
CA LEU A 688 10.84 -9.69 -3.49
C LEU A 688 12.09 -8.83 -3.30
N ALA A 689 12.37 -7.89 -4.20
CA ALA A 689 13.50 -6.96 -4.05
C ALA A 689 13.33 -6.03 -2.84
N ALA A 690 12.11 -5.53 -2.62
CA ALA A 690 11.81 -4.70 -1.45
C ALA A 690 11.90 -5.50 -0.15
N LEU A 691 11.41 -6.74 -0.15
CA LEU A 691 11.49 -7.65 1.00
C LEU A 691 12.95 -8.01 1.34
N ARG A 692 13.76 -8.36 0.34
CA ARG A 692 15.20 -8.64 0.50
C ARG A 692 15.98 -7.41 0.97
N GLY A 693 15.64 -6.22 0.47
CA GLY A 693 16.25 -4.96 0.91
C GLY A 693 15.94 -4.66 2.38
N ALA A 694 14.71 -4.88 2.82
CA ALA A 694 14.32 -4.71 4.22
C ALA A 694 14.98 -5.74 5.16
N ALA A 695 15.22 -6.96 4.68
CA ALA A 695 15.88 -8.02 5.45
C ALA A 695 17.42 -7.88 5.52
N TRP A 696 18.03 -6.98 4.73
CA TRP A 696 19.49 -6.93 4.54
C TRP A 696 20.28 -6.74 5.84
N SER A 697 19.83 -5.85 6.74
CA SER A 697 20.52 -5.56 8.00
C SER A 697 20.70 -6.79 8.90
N HIS A 698 19.75 -7.73 8.85
CA HIS A 698 19.82 -8.98 9.59
C HIS A 698 20.48 -10.10 8.78
N ALA A 699 20.46 -10.01 7.45
CA ALA A 699 21.09 -10.99 6.56
C ALA A 699 22.60 -10.78 6.42
N GLU A 700 23.08 -9.55 6.58
CA GLU A 700 24.47 -9.14 6.37
C GLU A 700 25.49 -10.05 7.10
N PRO A 701 25.33 -10.40 8.39
CA PRO A 701 26.29 -11.25 9.09
C PRO A 701 26.47 -12.63 8.43
N ALA A 702 25.38 -13.27 7.99
CA ALA A 702 25.43 -14.56 7.32
C ALA A 702 25.82 -14.46 5.84
N ALA A 703 25.46 -13.37 5.15
CA ALA A 703 25.82 -13.13 3.76
C ALA A 703 27.32 -12.83 3.58
N MET A 704 27.90 -12.11 4.55
CA MET A 704 29.31 -11.71 4.56
C MET A 704 30.20 -12.68 5.31
N TRP A 705 29.64 -13.73 5.92
CA TRP A 705 30.37 -14.73 6.68
C TRP A 705 31.57 -15.29 5.90
N ASP A 706 32.73 -15.25 6.55
CA ASP A 706 33.98 -15.78 6.03
C ASP A 706 34.50 -16.88 6.98
N PRO A 707 34.55 -18.15 6.56
CA PRO A 707 35.09 -19.23 7.38
C PRO A 707 36.58 -19.09 7.67
N LEU A 708 37.33 -18.27 6.91
CA LEU A 708 38.76 -18.07 7.12
C LEU A 708 39.09 -17.02 8.19
N GLU A 709 38.10 -16.25 8.66
CA GLU A 709 38.30 -15.32 9.79
C GLU A 709 38.51 -16.06 11.12
N MET A 710 38.13 -17.35 11.21
CA MET A 710 38.36 -18.17 12.39
C MET A 710 39.74 -18.86 12.33
N PRO A 711 40.63 -18.66 13.32
CA PRO A 711 42.00 -19.20 13.29
C PRO A 711 42.06 -20.73 13.10
N GLU A 712 41.18 -21.46 13.78
CA GLU A 712 41.11 -22.92 13.74
C GLU A 712 40.68 -23.44 12.35
N SER A 713 39.80 -22.69 11.67
CA SER A 713 39.31 -23.00 10.33
C SER A 713 40.33 -22.65 9.25
N ALA A 714 41.08 -21.55 9.43
CA ALA A 714 42.20 -21.18 8.56
C ALA A 714 43.32 -22.23 8.60
N ASP A 715 43.68 -22.73 9.79
CA ASP A 715 44.69 -23.78 9.96
C ASP A 715 44.25 -25.13 9.36
N ALA A 716 42.96 -25.48 9.48
CA ALA A 716 42.40 -26.67 8.87
C ALA A 716 42.41 -26.59 7.34
N THR A 717 41.97 -25.46 6.78
CA THR A 717 41.94 -25.21 5.33
C THR A 717 43.36 -25.21 4.75
N THR A 718 44.32 -24.55 5.41
CA THR A 718 45.73 -24.50 4.98
C THR A 718 46.36 -25.90 4.96
N ARG A 719 46.08 -26.74 5.97
CA ARG A 719 46.54 -28.14 6.00
C ARG A 719 45.93 -28.97 4.88
N ALA A 720 44.66 -28.78 4.56
CA ALA A 720 43.99 -29.47 3.46
C ALA A 720 44.62 -29.08 2.10
N LEU A 721 44.89 -27.79 1.89
CA LEU A 721 45.54 -27.27 0.68
C LEU A 721 46.94 -27.86 0.47
N ALA A 722 47.77 -27.83 1.52
CA ALA A 722 49.11 -28.40 1.48
C ALA A 722 49.09 -29.92 1.23
N GLY A 723 48.11 -30.63 1.80
CA GLY A 723 47.90 -32.06 1.55
C GLY A 723 47.56 -32.36 0.09
N PHE A 724 46.68 -31.58 -0.53
CA PHE A 724 46.32 -31.75 -1.94
C PHE A 724 47.49 -31.42 -2.88
N ALA A 725 48.27 -30.36 -2.61
CA ALA A 725 49.47 -30.01 -3.40
C ALA A 725 50.50 -31.13 -3.41
N ARG A 726 50.71 -31.80 -2.27
CA ARG A 726 51.59 -32.97 -2.18
C ARG A 726 51.06 -34.16 -3.00
N ARG A 727 49.74 -34.39 -3.03
CA ARG A 727 49.13 -35.46 -3.84
C ARG A 727 49.26 -35.19 -5.35
N GLN A 728 49.03 -33.95 -5.77
CA GLN A 728 49.22 -33.49 -7.15
C GLN A 728 50.68 -33.66 -7.59
N ALA A 729 51.63 -33.24 -6.74
CA ALA A 729 53.06 -33.43 -7.01
C ALA A 729 53.44 -34.92 -7.17
N ARG A 730 52.91 -35.81 -6.33
CA ARG A 730 53.11 -37.26 -6.47
C ARG A 730 52.55 -37.81 -7.79
N SER A 731 51.35 -37.37 -8.19
CA SER A 731 50.74 -37.77 -9.46
C SER A 731 51.60 -37.35 -10.66
N LEU A 732 52.01 -36.08 -10.69
CA LEU A 732 52.86 -35.55 -11.75
C LEU A 732 54.24 -36.21 -11.81
N HIS A 733 54.83 -36.57 -10.66
CA HIS A 733 56.07 -37.33 -10.62
C HIS A 733 55.92 -38.70 -11.31
N VAL A 734 54.85 -39.44 -10.99
CA VAL A 734 54.54 -40.73 -11.62
C VAL A 734 54.28 -40.57 -13.12
N ALA A 735 53.55 -39.53 -13.53
CA ALA A 735 53.15 -39.31 -14.92
C ALA A 735 54.30 -38.84 -15.82
N LEU A 736 55.17 -37.94 -15.34
CA LEU A 736 56.15 -37.24 -16.17
C LEU A 736 57.59 -37.73 -15.97
N ASN A 737 57.86 -38.46 -14.87
CA ASN A 737 59.19 -38.92 -14.45
C ASN A 737 60.18 -37.74 -14.33
N VAL A 738 59.69 -36.58 -13.92
CA VAL A 738 60.49 -35.39 -13.64
C VAL A 738 60.77 -35.40 -12.16
N SER A 739 61.99 -35.79 -11.79
CA SER A 739 62.53 -35.54 -10.47
C SER A 739 62.80 -34.03 -10.38
N GLY A 740 62.00 -33.30 -9.61
CA GLY A 740 62.51 -32.07 -8.97
C GLY A 740 63.64 -32.46 -8.02
N HIS A 741 64.07 -31.62 -7.09
CA HIS A 741 64.87 -32.15 -5.98
C HIS A 741 64.02 -33.09 -5.10
N ASP A 742 63.87 -34.34 -5.58
CA ASP A 742 63.30 -35.47 -4.90
C ASP A 742 63.97 -35.59 -3.53
N MET A 743 63.15 -35.64 -2.48
CA MET A 743 63.48 -36.24 -1.19
C MET A 743 64.55 -35.55 -0.32
N ARG A 744 64.63 -34.22 -0.28
CA ARG A 744 65.39 -33.50 0.76
C ARG A 744 64.58 -32.61 1.70
N ASP A 745 63.31 -32.93 1.90
CA ASP A 745 62.69 -32.64 3.18
C ASP A 745 62.21 -33.95 3.82
N ALA A 746 63.19 -34.65 4.40
CA ALA A 746 62.98 -35.77 5.32
C ALA A 746 62.72 -35.27 6.75
N SER A 747 62.03 -34.14 6.89
CA SER A 747 61.70 -33.54 8.17
C SER A 747 60.27 -32.97 8.08
N GLY A 748 59.29 -33.37 8.88
CA GLY A 748 59.41 -34.17 10.07
C GLY A 748 60.34 -33.57 11.12
N THR A 749 60.81 -32.31 10.98
CA THR A 749 61.68 -31.55 11.91
C THR A 749 62.96 -32.30 12.38
N THR A 750 64.21 -31.82 12.25
CA THR A 750 64.74 -30.53 12.72
C THR A 750 66.20 -30.26 12.27
N VAL A 751 66.48 -28.96 12.04
CA VAL A 751 67.64 -28.13 12.48
C VAL A 751 69.05 -28.33 11.89
N ALA A 752 69.47 -27.35 11.08
CA ALA A 752 70.60 -26.46 11.39
C ALA A 752 70.31 -25.04 10.88
#